data_AF-E9DJD4-F1
#
_entry.id   AF-E9DJD4-F1
#
_cell.length_a   1.000
_cell.length_b   1.000
_cell.length_c   1.000
_cell.angle_alpha   90.00
_cell.angle_beta   90.00
_cell.angle_gamma   90.00
#
_symmetry.space_group_name_H-M   'P 1'
#
loop_
_entity.id
_entity.type
_entity.pdbx_description
1 polymer ?
#
loop_
_entity_poly.entity_id
_entity_poly.type
_entity_poly.pdbx_seq_one_letter_code
_entity_poly.pdbx_strand_id
1 'polypeptide(L)'
;MAGRSNLPPLAPATENQGLVVTRDSGVNLDGHFFNNLTAAMEYIDNQAPHRRYGLQVELMNALMRVTDVVTDLVAHFYRYVERSRAWQHVTHANFEADFHDARKVTLDVERRRIDMQKIKDRLVATWGIDRIDAIWPKVESLWAAQKLRHTLNVYKDWDKFANNINSAVLRRLDATGAGHRRSLAILPGDYTTADKEVDRACELPSRDALRRRGLTIGNYGLLQPLALPQSSSSQRSIQDIARSPPTASSPRGLLEGPQSPRSSRDVPMGGMSMPHSRNVSGASIHSTMSIRSRGLETGQSQPPFGFTSALANPPSQSEAPKRRSERIAAMSAHQTLQGLGDEDESVIPPESDEEIPRHEREESVMATRTLNREELLNRLAYIHRNRRNIGSVKTDDSTYLWFRLANRPARAEDALGIYKFKHQPIIPLVANMRTFDFNRYTRITGVNKFTTSDLQKEWETTGSVVIPQLMRWWNDKLQGATTTVLTRVNGEYDMYYHHQRMMGGRDNYGWLRTMYHSIGQQLMRQDPAYYLWYVLTRPDHAWKLISYPYYAKYAKPGDKTGFRHIDVNVPDAITTGRGVNMIQGSLTLTAEEPGDCTEILPGMHNHLEDWWGLVEERGLSTDGYVHRIKDTMYTKDDERKFGIRWTDVICKPGDVRITSPLLPHGAHGPCKKVRRTMLPWYVAIQEDHEHLEVNEAGTWSQLSAAHRDLVPGPSSPSGHSNRYASVPYRFPTAIQLQGLGAISDALVGRIRWDNPMVIEELDILFGPDDKKAQDFINNWRLKATRIALDAIVKTYQIEKKAFGNKSYWHCMHNNIDPVSVRPSPPPENLVEEEDHGDHY
;
A
#
# COMPACT_ATOMS: atom_id res chain seq x y z
N MET A 1 -7.78 64.80 29.44
CA MET A 1 -8.32 64.01 28.31
C MET A 1 -7.45 62.75 28.23
N ALA A 2 -7.81 61.60 28.80
CA ALA A 2 -9.06 60.83 28.69
C ALA A 2 -9.22 60.17 27.31
N GLY A 3 -8.96 58.86 27.26
CA GLY A 3 -8.97 58.02 26.06
C GLY A 3 -8.72 56.55 26.42
N ARG A 4 -9.43 56.03 27.43
CA ARG A 4 -9.33 54.61 27.83
C ARG A 4 -9.98 53.74 26.75
N SER A 5 -9.22 52.84 26.15
CA SER A 5 -9.75 51.77 25.31
C SER A 5 -10.42 50.70 26.20
N ASN A 6 -11.74 50.76 26.32
CA ASN A 6 -12.52 49.70 26.95
C ASN A 6 -12.59 48.47 26.03
N LEU A 7 -11.61 47.58 26.13
CA LEU A 7 -11.76 46.19 25.74
C LEU A 7 -11.79 45.34 27.03
N PRO A 8 -12.80 44.50 27.26
CA PRO A 8 -12.81 43.62 28.42
C PRO A 8 -11.68 42.59 28.29
N PRO A 9 -11.04 42.19 29.39
CA PRO A 9 -10.07 41.10 29.35
C PRO A 9 -10.76 39.82 28.88
N LEU A 10 -10.19 39.17 27.86
CA LEU A 10 -10.58 37.82 27.45
C LEU A 10 -10.47 36.89 28.67
N ALA A 11 -11.59 36.31 29.08
CA ALA A 11 -11.62 35.30 30.13
C ALA A 11 -10.70 34.12 29.73
N PRO A 12 -10.00 33.49 30.70
CA PRO A 12 -9.26 32.28 30.43
C PRO A 12 -10.20 31.21 29.89
N ALA A 13 -9.81 30.56 28.79
CA ALA A 13 -10.62 29.53 28.16
C ALA A 13 -10.86 28.38 29.15
N THR A 14 -12.12 28.15 29.50
CA THR A 14 -12.52 27.04 30.36
C THR A 14 -12.25 25.70 29.70
N GLU A 15 -11.70 24.77 30.47
CA GLU A 15 -11.36 23.42 30.02
C GLU A 15 -12.60 22.66 29.51
N ASN A 16 -12.41 21.82 28.48
CA ASN A 16 -13.32 20.77 28.06
C ASN A 16 -14.81 21.15 27.86
N GLN A 17 -15.08 22.06 26.94
CA GLN A 17 -16.35 21.97 26.19
C GLN A 17 -16.20 20.88 25.12
N GLY A 18 -16.73 19.69 25.42
CA GLY A 18 -16.86 18.60 24.46
C GLY A 18 -17.66 19.03 23.23
N LEU A 19 -17.40 18.39 22.08
CA LEU A 19 -17.94 18.79 20.78
C LEU A 19 -19.47 18.94 20.81
N VAL A 20 -19.94 20.19 20.81
CA VAL A 20 -21.37 20.52 20.90
C VAL A 20 -22.05 20.15 19.59
N VAL A 21 -22.93 19.16 19.66
CA VAL A 21 -23.80 18.79 18.54
C VAL A 21 -25.03 19.70 18.64
N THR A 22 -25.23 20.55 17.62
CA THR A 22 -26.23 21.63 17.68
C THR A 22 -27.66 21.10 17.83
N ARG A 23 -28.59 21.98 18.22
CA ARG A 23 -29.97 21.61 18.61
C ARG A 23 -30.74 20.84 17.52
N ASP A 24 -30.37 21.04 16.26
CA ASP A 24 -30.98 20.40 15.08
C ASP A 24 -30.22 19.16 14.56
N SER A 25 -29.12 18.77 15.23
CA SER A 25 -28.22 17.68 14.78
C SER A 25 -27.93 16.60 15.83
N GLY A 26 -28.57 16.66 17.00
CA GLY A 26 -28.35 15.71 18.09
C GLY A 26 -28.57 14.24 17.70
N VAL A 27 -27.76 13.35 18.28
CA VAL A 27 -27.74 11.92 17.97
C VAL A 27 -28.75 11.18 18.84
N ASN A 28 -29.65 10.39 18.21
CA ASN A 28 -30.51 9.44 18.93
C ASN A 28 -29.85 8.05 18.95
N LEU A 29 -29.59 7.52 20.15
CA LEU A 29 -29.11 6.14 20.39
C LEU A 29 -30.11 5.43 21.30
N ASP A 30 -30.61 4.25 20.92
CA ASP A 30 -31.50 3.42 21.75
C ASP A 30 -32.79 4.15 22.23
N GLY A 31 -33.22 5.19 21.51
CA GLY A 31 -34.36 6.05 21.89
C GLY A 31 -33.99 7.26 22.77
N HIS A 32 -32.74 7.38 23.20
CA HIS A 32 -32.22 8.50 23.97
C HIS A 32 -31.54 9.53 23.06
N PHE A 33 -31.85 10.82 23.24
CA PHE A 33 -31.30 11.91 22.44
C PHE A 33 -30.10 12.58 23.14
N PHE A 34 -29.00 12.73 22.42
CA PHE A 34 -27.74 13.30 22.90
C PHE A 34 -27.31 14.49 22.04
N ASN A 35 -27.14 15.65 22.67
CA ASN A 35 -26.58 16.87 22.08
C ASN A 35 -25.06 17.04 22.35
N ASN A 36 -24.44 16.07 23.00
CA ASN A 36 -23.03 16.05 23.34
C ASN A 36 -22.46 14.66 23.03
N LEU A 37 -21.40 14.61 22.23
CA LEU A 37 -20.74 13.35 21.86
C LEU A 37 -20.15 12.64 23.09
N THR A 38 -19.61 13.38 24.06
CA THR A 38 -19.08 12.80 25.30
C THR A 38 -20.19 12.11 26.10
N ALA A 39 -21.36 12.74 26.23
CA ALA A 39 -22.51 12.12 26.92
C ALA A 39 -23.05 10.87 26.19
N ALA A 40 -22.99 10.84 24.85
CA ALA A 40 -23.32 9.66 24.07
C ALA A 40 -22.30 8.52 24.28
N MET A 41 -21.01 8.84 24.35
CA MET A 41 -19.94 7.88 24.65
C MET A 41 -20.03 7.35 26.09
N GLU A 42 -20.24 8.22 27.08
CA GLU A 42 -20.49 7.84 28.47
C GLU A 42 -21.73 6.96 28.61
N TYR A 43 -22.82 7.26 27.89
CA TYR A 43 -24.00 6.40 27.85
C TYR A 43 -23.67 5.00 27.32
N ILE A 44 -22.87 4.90 26.24
CA ILE A 44 -22.40 3.63 25.66
C ILE A 44 -21.51 2.89 26.66
N ASP A 45 -20.55 3.54 27.30
CA ASP A 45 -19.66 2.89 28.26
C ASP A 45 -20.38 2.46 29.55
N ASN A 46 -21.46 3.15 29.93
CA ASN A 46 -22.37 2.72 30.98
C ASN A 46 -23.35 1.61 30.54
N GLN A 47 -23.41 1.24 29.26
CA GLN A 47 -24.09 0.01 28.85
C GLN A 47 -23.22 -1.22 29.12
N ALA A 48 -23.89 -2.37 29.32
CA ALA A 48 -23.23 -3.67 29.37
C ALA A 48 -22.30 -3.84 28.15
N PRO A 49 -21.05 -4.37 28.33
CA PRO A 49 -20.04 -4.41 27.27
C PRO A 49 -20.54 -4.99 25.94
N HIS A 50 -21.44 -5.94 26.06
CA HIS A 50 -22.05 -6.68 24.97
C HIS A 50 -23.00 -5.81 24.10
N ARG A 51 -23.61 -4.73 24.62
CA ARG A 51 -24.45 -3.79 23.84
C ARG A 51 -23.63 -2.75 23.09
N ARG A 52 -22.39 -2.47 23.53
CA ARG A 52 -21.63 -1.27 23.15
C ARG A 52 -21.37 -1.17 21.65
N TYR A 53 -20.96 -2.27 21.01
CA TYR A 53 -20.61 -2.25 19.58
C TYR A 53 -21.79 -1.86 18.67
N GLY A 54 -23.00 -2.34 18.96
CA GLY A 54 -24.20 -1.95 18.21
C GLY A 54 -24.50 -0.46 18.30
N LEU A 55 -24.33 0.11 19.50
CA LEU A 55 -24.53 1.53 19.76
C LEU A 55 -23.40 2.40 19.18
N GLN A 56 -22.16 1.89 19.13
CA GLN A 56 -21.03 2.53 18.45
C GLN A 56 -21.27 2.62 16.94
N VAL A 57 -21.81 1.57 16.31
CA VAL A 57 -22.21 1.61 14.89
C VAL A 57 -23.38 2.57 14.66
N GLU A 58 -24.36 2.63 15.57
CA GLU A 58 -25.47 3.59 15.49
C GLU A 58 -25.00 5.04 15.63
N LEU A 59 -24.07 5.31 16.57
CA LEU A 59 -23.42 6.60 16.76
C LEU A 59 -22.58 6.99 15.54
N MET A 60 -21.79 6.08 14.99
CA MET A 60 -21.02 6.33 13.75
C MET A 60 -21.94 6.73 12.60
N ASN A 61 -23.04 5.99 12.38
CA ASN A 61 -24.00 6.30 11.31
C ASN A 61 -24.65 7.67 11.50
N ALA A 62 -24.94 8.05 12.75
CA ALA A 62 -25.47 9.37 13.04
C ALA A 62 -24.45 10.48 12.82
N LEU A 63 -23.20 10.30 13.26
CA LEU A 63 -22.10 11.25 13.04
C LEU A 63 -21.83 11.47 11.55
N MET A 64 -21.85 10.41 10.73
CA MET A 64 -21.72 10.53 9.27
C MET A 64 -22.82 11.41 8.66
N ARG A 65 -24.08 11.26 9.10
CA ARG A 65 -25.18 12.15 8.68
C ARG A 65 -24.98 13.59 9.16
N VAL A 66 -24.51 13.79 10.39
CA VAL A 66 -24.20 15.14 10.90
C VAL A 66 -23.10 15.79 10.06
N THR A 67 -22.05 15.05 9.68
CA THR A 67 -21.02 15.52 8.73
C THR A 67 -21.62 15.88 7.37
N ASP A 68 -22.52 15.04 6.83
CA ASP A 68 -23.20 15.33 5.56
C ASP A 68 -24.06 16.61 5.63
N VAL A 69 -24.77 16.84 6.74
CA VAL A 69 -25.57 18.05 7.00
C VAL A 69 -24.70 19.30 7.19
N VAL A 70 -23.63 19.22 7.99
CA VAL A 70 -22.71 20.35 8.23
C VAL A 70 -22.04 20.78 6.92
N THR A 71 -21.61 19.83 6.09
CA THR A 71 -21.04 20.13 4.77
C THR A 71 -22.07 20.73 3.82
N ASP A 72 -23.32 20.25 3.82
CA ASP A 72 -24.43 20.88 3.06
C ASP A 72 -24.72 22.32 3.52
N LEU A 73 -24.63 22.61 4.83
CA LEU A 73 -24.81 23.96 5.39
C LEU A 73 -23.66 24.90 4.98
N VAL A 74 -22.41 24.44 5.05
CA VAL A 74 -21.24 25.20 4.55
C VAL A 74 -21.39 25.50 3.06
N ALA A 75 -21.79 24.51 2.25
CA ALA A 75 -22.04 24.67 0.83
C ALA A 75 -23.24 25.59 0.51
N HIS A 76 -24.23 25.67 1.40
CA HIS A 76 -25.32 26.65 1.29
C HIS A 76 -24.81 28.06 1.59
N PHE A 77 -24.09 28.24 2.70
CA PHE A 77 -23.55 29.53 3.11
C PHE A 77 -22.55 30.10 2.10
N TYR A 78 -21.63 29.28 1.58
CA TYR A 78 -20.69 29.70 0.53
C TYR A 78 -21.43 30.21 -0.71
N ARG A 79 -22.44 29.47 -1.21
CA ARG A 79 -23.27 29.90 -2.34
C ARG A 79 -24.11 31.15 -2.04
N TYR A 80 -24.51 31.37 -0.79
CA TYR A 80 -25.11 32.65 -0.38
C TYR A 80 -24.09 33.79 -0.46
N VAL A 81 -22.89 33.63 0.10
CA VAL A 81 -21.82 34.65 0.06
C VAL A 81 -21.47 34.99 -1.39
N GLU A 82 -21.23 33.99 -2.23
CA GLU A 82 -20.92 34.14 -3.67
C GLU A 82 -22.01 34.96 -4.38
N ARG A 83 -23.29 34.56 -4.23
CA ARG A 83 -24.45 35.24 -4.83
C ARG A 83 -24.71 36.63 -4.28
N SER A 84 -24.44 36.87 -2.99
CA SER A 84 -24.69 38.15 -2.33
C SER A 84 -23.83 39.28 -2.93
N ARG A 85 -22.68 38.93 -3.53
CA ARG A 85 -21.68 39.87 -4.06
C ARG A 85 -21.14 40.88 -3.02
N ALA A 86 -21.41 40.68 -1.73
CA ALA A 86 -20.87 41.53 -0.66
C ALA A 86 -19.32 41.54 -0.60
N TRP A 87 -18.70 40.49 -1.14
CA TRP A 87 -17.25 40.38 -1.30
C TRP A 87 -16.66 41.31 -2.38
N GLN A 88 -17.46 42.02 -3.19
CA GLN A 88 -16.96 42.92 -4.24
C GLN A 88 -16.15 44.13 -3.70
N HIS A 89 -16.12 44.35 -2.40
CA HIS A 89 -15.26 45.34 -1.74
C HIS A 89 -13.82 44.84 -1.49
N VAL A 90 -13.54 43.55 -1.72
CA VAL A 90 -12.19 42.97 -1.74
C VAL A 90 -11.84 42.42 -3.13
N THR A 91 -10.58 42.09 -3.36
CA THR A 91 -10.17 41.44 -4.62
C THR A 91 -10.75 40.02 -4.70
N HIS A 92 -11.01 39.55 -5.92
CA HIS A 92 -11.43 38.16 -6.14
C HIS A 92 -10.40 37.15 -5.62
N ALA A 93 -9.10 37.49 -5.65
CA ALA A 93 -8.05 36.65 -5.10
C ALA A 93 -8.14 36.51 -3.56
N ASN A 94 -8.47 37.59 -2.85
CA ASN A 94 -8.67 37.55 -1.40
C ASN A 94 -9.95 36.77 -1.05
N PHE A 95 -11.06 36.99 -1.77
CA PHE A 95 -12.29 36.21 -1.59
C PHE A 95 -12.06 34.71 -1.78
N GLU A 96 -11.34 34.31 -2.84
CA GLU A 96 -10.96 32.92 -3.09
C GLU A 96 -10.04 32.33 -2.02
N ALA A 97 -9.14 33.13 -1.43
CA ALA A 97 -8.31 32.70 -0.32
C ALA A 97 -9.12 32.53 0.98
N ASP A 98 -9.92 33.54 1.35
CA ASP A 98 -10.71 33.58 2.58
C ASP A 98 -11.79 32.47 2.63
N PHE A 99 -12.33 32.09 1.47
CA PHE A 99 -13.36 31.05 1.34
C PHE A 99 -12.88 29.76 0.65
N HIS A 100 -11.56 29.58 0.46
CA HIS A 100 -10.98 28.41 -0.22
C HIS A 100 -11.55 27.07 0.26
N ASP A 101 -11.57 26.85 1.57
CA ASP A 101 -12.02 25.59 2.15
C ASP A 101 -13.55 25.41 2.05
N ALA A 102 -14.30 26.50 2.13
CA ALA A 102 -15.76 26.48 1.93
C ALA A 102 -16.12 26.18 0.47
N ARG A 103 -15.33 26.70 -0.50
CA ARG A 103 -15.44 26.36 -1.91
C ARG A 103 -15.12 24.88 -2.16
N LYS A 104 -14.06 24.36 -1.54
CA LYS A 104 -13.69 22.94 -1.61
C LYS A 104 -14.80 22.04 -1.07
N VAL A 105 -15.34 22.34 0.11
CA VAL A 105 -16.50 21.63 0.69
C VAL A 105 -17.72 21.70 -0.23
N THR A 106 -17.95 22.83 -0.91
CA THR A 106 -19.04 22.95 -1.88
C THR A 106 -18.87 21.99 -3.07
N LEU A 107 -17.66 21.90 -3.64
CA LEU A 107 -17.35 20.96 -4.72
C LEU A 107 -17.48 19.50 -4.29
N ASP A 108 -17.07 19.17 -3.06
CA ASP A 108 -17.22 17.81 -2.50
C ASP A 108 -18.70 17.45 -2.25
N VAL A 109 -19.54 18.39 -1.81
CA VAL A 109 -20.99 18.23 -1.69
C VAL A 109 -21.66 18.01 -3.05
N GLU A 110 -21.25 18.76 -4.09
CA GLU A 110 -21.76 18.57 -5.44
C GLU A 110 -21.35 17.20 -6.00
N ARG A 111 -20.11 16.77 -5.80
CA ARG A 111 -19.64 15.42 -6.14
C ARG A 111 -20.42 14.34 -5.39
N ARG A 112 -20.66 14.50 -4.08
CA ARG A 112 -21.48 13.59 -3.27
C ARG A 112 -22.88 13.41 -3.86
N ARG A 113 -23.54 14.51 -4.24
CA ARG A 113 -24.89 14.47 -4.85
C ARG A 113 -24.88 13.76 -6.20
N ILE A 114 -23.90 14.05 -7.05
CA ILE A 114 -23.71 13.38 -8.35
C ILE A 114 -23.49 11.87 -8.15
N ASP A 115 -22.64 11.47 -7.20
CA ASP A 115 -22.32 10.06 -6.99
C ASP A 115 -23.47 9.29 -6.32
N MET A 116 -24.22 9.91 -5.41
CA MET A 116 -25.49 9.33 -4.91
C MET A 116 -26.50 9.14 -6.05
N GLN A 117 -26.64 10.10 -6.96
CA GLN A 117 -27.54 9.97 -8.11
C GLN A 117 -27.09 8.85 -9.05
N LYS A 118 -25.81 8.80 -9.44
CA LYS A 118 -25.24 7.69 -10.26
C LYS A 118 -25.46 6.32 -9.62
N ILE A 119 -25.38 6.23 -8.29
CA ILE A 119 -25.68 4.98 -7.56
C ILE A 119 -27.16 4.64 -7.70
N LYS A 120 -28.07 5.61 -7.49
CA LYS A 120 -29.51 5.41 -7.69
C LYS A 120 -29.82 4.97 -9.11
N ASP A 121 -29.29 5.65 -10.12
CA ASP A 121 -29.54 5.37 -11.54
C ASP A 121 -29.11 3.94 -11.91
N ARG A 122 -27.95 3.49 -11.39
CA ARG A 122 -27.44 2.12 -11.60
C ARG A 122 -28.29 1.06 -10.89
N LEU A 123 -28.78 1.36 -9.70
CA LEU A 123 -29.73 0.50 -8.97
C LEU A 123 -31.06 0.40 -9.74
N VAL A 124 -31.61 1.53 -10.19
CA VAL A 124 -32.85 1.61 -10.98
C VAL A 124 -32.72 0.85 -12.29
N ALA A 125 -31.60 1.00 -12.99
CA ALA A 125 -31.32 0.29 -14.25
C ALA A 125 -31.16 -1.23 -14.07
N THR A 126 -30.89 -1.73 -12.86
CA THR A 126 -30.73 -3.17 -12.59
C THR A 126 -32.00 -3.80 -12.02
N TRP A 127 -32.69 -3.12 -11.09
CA TRP A 127 -33.80 -3.71 -10.33
C TRP A 127 -35.17 -3.08 -10.60
N GLY A 128 -35.24 -1.94 -11.28
CA GLY A 128 -36.48 -1.21 -11.58
C GLY A 128 -36.79 -0.11 -10.56
N ILE A 129 -37.39 0.99 -11.02
CA ILE A 129 -37.55 2.22 -10.23
C ILE A 129 -38.40 2.02 -8.96
N ASP A 130 -39.53 1.33 -9.06
CA ASP A 130 -40.49 1.16 -7.96
C ASP A 130 -39.90 0.42 -6.76
N ARG A 131 -39.04 -0.59 -7.04
CA ARG A 131 -38.30 -1.36 -6.04
C ARG A 131 -37.22 -0.54 -5.36
N ILE A 132 -36.53 0.33 -6.12
CA ILE A 132 -35.52 1.23 -5.55
C ILE A 132 -36.17 2.32 -4.71
N ASP A 133 -37.26 2.93 -5.16
CA ASP A 133 -37.95 3.98 -4.40
C ASP A 133 -38.61 3.46 -3.11
N ALA A 134 -38.84 2.14 -2.98
CA ALA A 134 -39.22 1.53 -1.71
C ALA A 134 -38.10 1.49 -0.65
N ILE A 135 -36.82 1.46 -1.07
CA ILE A 135 -35.65 1.37 -0.15
C ILE A 135 -34.83 2.66 -0.07
N TRP A 136 -34.77 3.44 -1.15
CA TRP A 136 -33.95 4.64 -1.28
C TRP A 136 -34.24 5.73 -0.24
N PRO A 137 -35.49 5.97 0.21
CA PRO A 137 -35.78 6.90 1.30
C PRO A 137 -35.15 6.55 2.67
N LYS A 138 -34.52 5.37 2.81
CA LYS A 138 -33.74 4.96 3.99
C LYS A 138 -32.23 5.04 3.79
N VAL A 139 -31.78 5.46 2.60
CA VAL A 139 -30.36 5.60 2.21
C VAL A 139 -29.92 7.04 2.45
N GLU A 140 -29.77 7.40 3.73
CA GLU A 140 -29.56 8.78 4.20
C GLU A 140 -28.11 9.29 4.13
N SER A 141 -27.17 8.55 3.53
CA SER A 141 -25.76 8.96 3.38
C SER A 141 -25.09 8.28 2.19
N LEU A 142 -24.01 8.88 1.68
CA LEU A 142 -23.20 8.29 0.61
C LEU A 142 -22.63 6.92 1.01
N TRP A 143 -22.25 6.74 2.29
CA TRP A 143 -21.74 5.47 2.80
C TRP A 143 -22.80 4.35 2.74
N ALA A 144 -24.04 4.65 3.12
CA ALA A 144 -25.15 3.71 2.99
C ALA A 144 -25.44 3.40 1.50
N ALA A 145 -25.39 4.41 0.63
CA ALA A 145 -25.57 4.24 -0.82
C ALA A 145 -24.47 3.37 -1.44
N GLN A 146 -23.20 3.54 -1.05
CA GLN A 146 -22.08 2.72 -1.50
C GLN A 146 -22.22 1.26 -1.04
N LYS A 147 -22.74 1.00 0.16
CA LYS A 147 -23.02 -0.36 0.63
C LYS A 147 -24.14 -1.01 -0.19
N LEU A 148 -25.24 -0.32 -0.46
CA LEU A 148 -26.29 -0.80 -1.35
C LEU A 148 -25.81 -0.95 -2.82
N ARG A 149 -24.87 -0.12 -3.28
CA ARG A 149 -24.23 -0.29 -4.60
C ARG A 149 -23.38 -1.56 -4.67
N HIS A 150 -22.74 -1.97 -3.57
CA HIS A 150 -21.89 -3.16 -3.55
C HIS A 150 -22.72 -4.44 -3.77
N THR A 151 -23.93 -4.52 -3.21
CA THR A 151 -24.82 -5.67 -3.37
C THR A 151 -25.21 -5.92 -4.83
N LEU A 152 -25.21 -4.91 -5.72
CA LEU A 152 -25.41 -5.08 -7.18
C LEU A 152 -24.32 -5.91 -7.88
N ASN A 153 -23.14 -6.05 -7.27
CA ASN A 153 -22.10 -6.94 -7.81
C ASN A 153 -22.37 -8.40 -7.45
N VAL A 154 -23.13 -8.63 -6.37
CA VAL A 154 -23.45 -9.95 -5.79
C VAL A 154 -24.81 -10.46 -6.28
N TYR A 155 -25.79 -9.56 -6.38
CA TYR A 155 -27.17 -9.85 -6.76
C TYR A 155 -27.54 -9.13 -8.05
N LYS A 156 -27.83 -9.89 -9.11
CA LYS A 156 -28.51 -9.37 -10.31
C LYS A 156 -30.03 -9.51 -10.20
N ASP A 157 -30.47 -10.61 -9.60
CA ASP A 157 -31.88 -10.90 -9.35
C ASP A 157 -32.39 -10.19 -8.08
N TRP A 158 -33.55 -9.52 -8.18
CA TRP A 158 -34.15 -8.78 -7.07
C TRP A 158 -34.76 -9.70 -6.02
N ASP A 159 -35.36 -10.82 -6.40
CA ASP A 159 -36.07 -11.70 -5.46
C ASP A 159 -35.07 -12.49 -4.61
N LYS A 160 -33.92 -12.89 -5.19
CA LYS A 160 -32.77 -13.42 -4.45
C LYS A 160 -32.19 -12.39 -3.47
N PHE A 161 -32.04 -11.12 -3.90
CA PHE A 161 -31.63 -10.03 -3.00
C PHE A 161 -32.63 -9.86 -1.85
N ALA A 162 -33.92 -9.73 -2.15
CA ALA A 162 -35.00 -9.52 -1.19
C ALA A 162 -35.06 -10.65 -0.14
N ASN A 163 -34.96 -11.91 -0.56
CA ASN A 163 -34.93 -13.06 0.34
C ASN A 163 -33.71 -13.06 1.29
N ASN A 164 -32.52 -12.74 0.76
CA ASN A 164 -31.29 -12.74 1.56
C ASN A 164 -31.21 -11.52 2.50
N ILE A 165 -31.66 -10.33 2.07
CA ILE A 165 -31.71 -9.15 2.95
C ILE A 165 -32.78 -9.32 4.04
N ASN A 166 -33.93 -9.92 3.73
CA ASN A 166 -34.96 -10.26 4.73
C ASN A 166 -34.43 -11.26 5.75
N SER A 167 -33.68 -12.27 5.30
CA SER A 167 -33.06 -13.28 6.17
C SER A 167 -32.01 -12.67 7.09
N ALA A 168 -31.20 -11.73 6.60
CA ALA A 168 -30.28 -10.96 7.43
C ALA A 168 -31.01 -10.09 8.48
N VAL A 169 -32.07 -9.38 8.09
CA VAL A 169 -32.91 -8.59 9.00
C VAL A 169 -33.57 -9.48 10.05
N LEU A 170 -34.17 -10.62 9.68
CA LEU A 170 -34.77 -11.57 10.63
C LEU A 170 -33.74 -12.14 11.60
N ARG A 171 -32.55 -12.54 11.12
CA ARG A 171 -31.47 -13.00 12.01
C ARG A 171 -31.01 -11.90 12.96
N ARG A 172 -30.98 -10.64 12.54
CA ARG A 172 -30.67 -9.51 13.43
C ARG A 172 -31.79 -9.23 14.45
N LEU A 173 -33.06 -9.49 14.11
CA LEU A 173 -34.20 -9.38 15.02
C LEU A 173 -34.26 -10.54 16.04
N ASP A 174 -34.06 -11.77 15.56
CA ASP A 174 -34.09 -13.00 16.36
C ASP A 174 -32.77 -13.24 17.13
N ALA A 175 -31.72 -12.44 16.89
CA ALA A 175 -30.44 -12.57 17.57
C ALA A 175 -30.59 -12.45 19.11
N THR A 176 -30.35 -13.57 19.78
CA THR A 176 -30.16 -13.67 21.24
C THR A 176 -28.78 -13.16 21.66
N GLY A 177 -27.84 -13.08 20.71
CA GLY A 177 -26.56 -12.43 20.85
C GLY A 177 -26.69 -10.93 21.11
N ALA A 178 -25.71 -10.40 21.81
CA ALA A 178 -25.68 -9.02 22.23
C ALA A 178 -25.03 -8.08 21.18
N GLY A 179 -25.49 -6.83 21.14
CA GLY A 179 -24.95 -5.80 20.24
C GLY A 179 -25.72 -5.65 18.92
N HIS A 180 -26.84 -6.35 18.75
CA HIS A 180 -27.69 -6.26 17.56
C HIS A 180 -28.88 -5.30 17.78
N ARG A 181 -29.04 -4.31 16.88
CA ARG A 181 -30.17 -3.37 16.90
C ARG A 181 -31.45 -4.08 16.46
N ARG A 182 -32.51 -4.05 17.28
CA ARG A 182 -33.80 -4.72 17.00
C ARG A 182 -34.79 -3.85 16.21
N SER A 183 -34.32 -3.23 15.13
CA SER A 183 -35.15 -2.39 14.23
C SER A 183 -35.52 -3.14 12.95
N LEU A 184 -36.73 -2.95 12.43
CA LEU A 184 -37.11 -3.51 11.12
C LEU A 184 -36.45 -2.77 9.94
N ALA A 185 -35.89 -1.58 10.16
CA ALA A 185 -35.16 -0.85 9.11
C ALA A 185 -33.91 -1.64 8.67
N ILE A 186 -33.68 -1.70 7.37
CA ILE A 186 -32.46 -2.28 6.78
C ILE A 186 -31.28 -1.37 7.13
N LEU A 187 -30.25 -1.94 7.74
CA LEU A 187 -29.02 -1.26 8.14
C LEU A 187 -27.87 -1.61 7.18
N PRO A 188 -26.82 -0.78 7.04
CA PRO A 188 -25.71 -1.11 6.14
C PRO A 188 -24.91 -2.37 6.51
N GLY A 189 -25.01 -2.85 7.76
CA GLY A 189 -24.52 -4.16 8.18
C GLY A 189 -25.34 -5.34 7.63
N ASP A 190 -26.63 -5.14 7.37
CA ASP A 190 -27.52 -6.18 6.82
C ASP A 190 -27.14 -6.49 5.37
N TYR A 191 -26.81 -5.47 4.56
CA TYR A 191 -26.25 -5.66 3.22
C TYR A 191 -24.99 -6.54 3.26
N THR A 192 -24.05 -6.20 4.16
CA THR A 192 -22.80 -6.97 4.31
C THR A 192 -23.06 -8.41 4.81
N THR A 193 -24.16 -8.64 5.53
CA THR A 193 -24.55 -9.97 6.03
C THR A 193 -25.25 -10.78 4.95
N ALA A 194 -26.09 -10.15 4.13
CA ALA A 194 -26.71 -10.75 2.95
C ALA A 194 -25.65 -11.11 1.90
N ASP A 195 -24.72 -10.22 1.58
CA ASP A 195 -23.66 -10.47 0.58
C ASP A 195 -22.82 -11.71 0.91
N LYS A 196 -22.47 -11.91 2.19
CA LYS A 196 -21.69 -13.06 2.66
C LYS A 196 -22.40 -14.41 2.54
N GLU A 197 -23.71 -14.43 2.32
CA GLU A 197 -24.53 -15.64 2.29
C GLU A 197 -25.27 -15.81 0.95
N VAL A 198 -24.75 -15.22 -0.13
CA VAL A 198 -25.33 -15.28 -1.49
C VAL A 198 -25.58 -16.70 -2.00
N ASP A 199 -24.75 -17.68 -1.63
CA ASP A 199 -24.86 -19.07 -2.09
C ASP A 199 -25.59 -19.98 -1.10
N ARG A 200 -26.01 -19.44 0.05
CA ARG A 200 -26.80 -20.19 1.03
C ARG A 200 -28.28 -20.12 0.66
N ALA A 201 -28.93 -21.27 0.50
CA ALA A 201 -30.38 -21.35 0.37
C ALA A 201 -31.06 -20.80 1.65
N CYS A 202 -31.44 -19.53 1.61
CA CYS A 202 -32.09 -18.84 2.71
C CYS A 202 -33.62 -18.94 2.56
N GLU A 203 -34.19 -20.05 3.04
CA GLU A 203 -35.65 -20.17 3.15
C GLU A 203 -36.17 -19.21 4.23
N LEU A 204 -37.06 -18.30 3.83
CA LEU A 204 -37.75 -17.43 4.78
C LEU A 204 -38.77 -18.24 5.61
N PRO A 205 -39.00 -17.87 6.88
CA PRO A 205 -40.03 -18.49 7.69
C PRO A 205 -41.40 -18.43 7.01
N SER A 206 -42.23 -19.46 7.23
CA SER A 206 -43.58 -19.52 6.65
C SER A 206 -44.41 -18.27 6.97
N ARG A 207 -45.40 -17.94 6.12
CA ARG A 207 -46.24 -16.74 6.29
C ARG A 207 -46.86 -16.64 7.68
N ASP A 208 -47.24 -17.76 8.29
CA ASP A 208 -47.78 -17.79 9.67
C ASP A 208 -46.69 -17.57 10.73
N ALA A 209 -45.45 -18.03 10.50
CA ALA A 209 -44.31 -17.74 11.38
C ALA A 209 -43.86 -16.27 11.30
N LEU A 210 -44.07 -15.58 10.17
CA LEU A 210 -43.89 -14.13 10.05
C LEU A 210 -45.04 -13.37 10.73
N ARG A 211 -46.29 -13.79 10.52
CA ARG A 211 -47.48 -13.21 11.19
C ARG A 211 -47.39 -13.31 12.71
N ARG A 212 -46.90 -14.43 13.26
CA ARG A 212 -46.61 -14.58 14.71
C ARG A 212 -45.55 -13.61 15.24
N ARG A 213 -44.66 -13.09 14.39
CA ARG A 213 -43.70 -12.00 14.72
C ARG A 213 -44.28 -10.59 14.47
N GLY A 214 -45.54 -10.45 14.06
CA GLY A 214 -46.14 -9.17 13.66
C GLY A 214 -45.61 -8.63 12.33
N LEU A 215 -45.09 -9.50 11.46
CA LEU A 215 -44.48 -9.14 10.18
C LEU A 215 -45.23 -9.76 8.99
N THR A 216 -45.09 -9.14 7.82
CA THR A 216 -45.49 -9.70 6.53
C THR A 216 -44.46 -9.33 5.46
N ILE A 217 -44.48 -10.04 4.34
CA ILE A 217 -43.77 -9.61 3.12
C ILE A 217 -44.66 -8.58 2.40
N GLY A 218 -44.05 -7.47 1.95
CA GLY A 218 -44.70 -6.42 1.18
C GLY A 218 -44.60 -6.62 -0.34
N ASN A 219 -45.18 -5.69 -1.09
CA ASN A 219 -45.38 -5.81 -2.54
C ASN A 219 -44.08 -5.97 -3.36
N TYR A 220 -42.94 -5.57 -2.81
CA TYR A 220 -41.61 -5.71 -3.43
C TYR A 220 -40.76 -6.83 -2.80
N GLY A 221 -41.38 -7.78 -2.11
CA GLY A 221 -40.66 -8.92 -1.51
C GLY A 221 -39.91 -8.61 -0.21
N LEU A 222 -39.96 -7.38 0.31
CA LEU A 222 -39.28 -6.97 1.54
C LEU A 222 -40.17 -7.08 2.79
N LEU A 223 -39.59 -7.29 3.97
CA LEU A 223 -40.30 -7.34 5.25
C LEU A 223 -40.89 -5.98 5.65
N GLN A 224 -42.15 -6.01 6.08
CA GLN A 224 -42.88 -4.85 6.62
C GLN A 224 -43.73 -5.25 7.84
N PRO A 225 -44.16 -4.31 8.69
CA PRO A 225 -45.09 -4.61 9.79
C PRO A 225 -46.43 -5.12 9.27
N LEU A 226 -47.05 -6.05 10.01
CA LEU A 226 -48.39 -6.53 9.73
C LEU A 226 -49.40 -5.43 10.13
N ALA A 227 -50.01 -4.77 9.14
CA ALA A 227 -51.07 -3.80 9.37
C ALA A 227 -52.34 -4.50 9.90
N LEU A 228 -52.69 -4.22 11.17
CA LEU A 228 -53.97 -4.61 11.75
C LEU A 228 -55.01 -3.49 11.51
N PRO A 229 -56.28 -3.82 11.23
CA PRO A 229 -57.36 -2.83 11.17
C PRO A 229 -57.48 -2.07 12.49
N GLN A 230 -57.55 -0.74 12.44
CA GLN A 230 -57.71 0.07 13.64
C GLN A 230 -59.15 -0.04 14.19
N SER A 231 -59.31 -0.73 15.32
CA SER A 231 -60.45 -0.54 16.21
C SER A 231 -60.06 0.38 17.37
N SER A 232 -60.94 1.34 17.66
CA SER A 232 -60.84 2.45 18.60
C SER A 232 -60.13 2.22 19.96
N SER A 233 -59.50 3.30 20.43
CA SER A 233 -59.19 3.65 21.83
C SER A 233 -58.29 2.71 22.65
N SER A 234 -56.97 2.78 22.42
CA SER A 234 -56.01 3.31 23.42
C SER A 234 -54.58 3.25 22.88
N GLN A 235 -53.88 4.39 22.82
CA GLN A 235 -52.46 4.42 22.47
C GLN A 235 -51.62 3.91 23.65
N ARG A 236 -51.11 2.68 23.55
CA ARG A 236 -49.85 2.29 24.19
C ARG A 236 -48.89 1.81 23.10
N SER A 237 -47.69 2.39 23.10
CA SER A 237 -46.63 2.02 22.17
C SER A 237 -46.12 0.62 22.49
N ILE A 238 -45.72 -0.14 21.47
CA ILE A 238 -45.11 -1.48 21.61
C ILE A 238 -43.74 -1.41 22.37
N GLN A 239 -43.24 -0.21 22.67
CA GLN A 239 -42.02 0.04 23.43
C GLN A 239 -42.11 -0.31 24.93
N ASP A 240 -43.30 -0.43 25.54
CA ASP A 240 -43.43 -0.55 27.01
C ASP A 240 -43.39 -1.99 27.57
N ILE A 241 -43.42 -3.03 26.72
CA ILE A 241 -43.52 -4.43 27.19
C ILE A 241 -42.21 -4.96 27.81
N ALA A 242 -41.08 -4.25 27.64
CA ALA A 242 -39.77 -4.67 28.15
C ALA A 242 -39.37 -4.09 29.52
N ARG A 243 -40.28 -3.41 30.25
CA ARG A 243 -39.98 -2.75 31.54
C ARG A 243 -40.86 -3.23 32.71
N SER A 244 -40.66 -4.48 33.15
CA SER A 244 -41.11 -4.97 34.47
C SER A 244 -40.28 -6.20 34.91
N PRO A 245 -39.69 -6.24 36.11
CA PRO A 245 -39.07 -7.43 36.68
C PRO A 245 -40.08 -8.26 37.49
N PRO A 246 -40.05 -9.61 37.42
CA PRO A 246 -40.85 -10.45 38.31
C PRO A 246 -40.09 -10.78 39.60
N THR A 247 -40.46 -10.12 40.71
CA THR A 247 -40.16 -10.61 42.07
C THR A 247 -41.18 -11.68 42.51
N ALA A 248 -40.74 -12.61 43.36
CA ALA A 248 -41.46 -13.85 43.66
C ALA A 248 -42.68 -13.72 44.60
N SER A 249 -43.68 -14.59 44.41
CA SER A 249 -44.37 -15.32 45.49
C SER A 249 -45.34 -16.39 44.93
N SER A 250 -45.37 -17.56 45.56
CA SER A 250 -46.36 -18.65 45.30
C SER A 250 -47.57 -18.49 46.25
N PRO A 251 -48.74 -19.10 45.97
CA PRO A 251 -49.02 -20.42 46.60
C PRO A 251 -50.00 -21.38 45.86
N ARG A 252 -49.90 -22.69 46.20
CA ARG A 252 -50.92 -23.80 46.24
C ARG A 252 -51.92 -23.99 45.08
N GLY A 253 -52.25 -25.21 44.64
CA GLY A 253 -51.83 -26.57 45.04
C GLY A 253 -52.80 -27.66 44.49
N LEU A 254 -52.64 -28.93 44.90
CA LEU A 254 -53.47 -30.12 44.58
C LEU A 254 -53.40 -30.58 43.09
N LEU A 255 -53.32 -31.84 42.64
CA LEU A 255 -53.14 -33.22 43.17
C LEU A 255 -52.54 -34.04 41.96
N GLU A 256 -52.03 -35.28 42.02
CA GLU A 256 -51.94 -36.33 43.05
C GLU A 256 -50.61 -37.16 42.89
N GLY A 257 -50.64 -38.49 43.03
CA GLY A 257 -49.63 -39.48 42.62
C GLY A 257 -50.34 -40.78 42.16
N PRO A 258 -49.77 -42.00 42.31
CA PRO A 258 -48.40 -42.38 42.69
C PRO A 258 -47.78 -43.50 41.81
N GLN A 259 -46.47 -43.77 41.96
CA GLN A 259 -45.91 -45.10 42.32
C GLN A 259 -44.37 -45.08 42.43
N SER A 260 -43.85 -45.94 43.31
CA SER A 260 -42.45 -46.04 43.76
C SER A 260 -42.01 -47.54 43.73
N PRO A 261 -40.95 -48.01 44.42
CA PRO A 261 -39.49 -47.82 44.19
C PRO A 261 -38.68 -49.14 44.23
N ARG A 262 -37.33 -49.06 44.19
CA ARG A 262 -36.25 -49.95 44.77
C ARG A 262 -35.10 -50.22 43.78
N SER A 263 -33.82 -50.41 44.15
CA SER A 263 -33.05 -50.14 45.40
C SER A 263 -31.53 -50.24 45.19
N SER A 264 -30.72 -49.81 46.19
CA SER A 264 -29.36 -50.29 46.60
C SER A 264 -28.22 -50.40 45.54
N ARG A 265 -27.13 -49.61 45.61
CA ARG A 265 -25.93 -49.67 46.51
C ARG A 265 -25.01 -50.88 46.33
N ASP A 266 -23.72 -50.65 46.04
CA ASP A 266 -22.57 -50.97 46.93
C ASP A 266 -21.20 -50.48 46.38
N VAL A 267 -20.16 -50.48 47.24
CA VAL A 267 -18.77 -49.93 47.11
C VAL A 267 -17.86 -50.84 47.97
N PRO A 268 -16.64 -51.31 47.58
CA PRO A 268 -15.39 -50.57 47.95
C PRO A 268 -14.01 -50.90 47.27
N MET A 269 -13.07 -49.95 47.45
CA MET A 269 -11.62 -50.09 47.82
C MET A 269 -10.59 -50.98 47.05
N GLY A 270 -9.45 -50.36 46.70
CA GLY A 270 -8.12 -50.83 47.17
C GLY A 270 -7.07 -51.33 46.14
N GLY A 271 -5.82 -50.84 46.23
CA GLY A 271 -4.65 -51.47 45.58
C GLY A 271 -3.41 -50.58 45.36
N MET A 272 -2.36 -50.74 46.17
CA MET A 272 -1.00 -50.25 45.89
C MET A 272 -0.09 -51.40 45.42
N SER A 273 0.93 -51.12 44.60
CA SER A 273 2.13 -51.96 44.43
C SER A 273 3.30 -51.20 43.83
N MET A 274 4.51 -51.52 44.30
CA MET A 274 5.86 -51.10 43.89
C MET A 274 6.78 -52.32 44.14
N PRO A 275 8.08 -52.33 43.78
CA PRO A 275 8.79 -51.79 42.61
C PRO A 275 9.64 -52.89 41.92
N HIS A 276 10.35 -52.59 40.82
CA HIS A 276 11.50 -53.40 40.38
C HIS A 276 12.66 -52.54 39.85
N SER A 277 13.89 -53.02 40.03
CA SER A 277 15.14 -52.27 39.80
C SER A 277 16.25 -53.13 39.17
N ARG A 278 17.10 -52.48 38.36
CA ARG A 278 18.52 -52.77 38.00
C ARG A 278 18.90 -51.70 36.94
N ASN A 279 19.83 -50.77 37.20
CA ASN A 279 21.31 -50.89 37.21
C ASN A 279 21.83 -51.53 35.90
N VAL A 280 22.85 -51.01 35.20
CA VAL A 280 24.18 -50.55 35.67
C VAL A 280 24.83 -49.53 34.70
N SER A 281 25.57 -48.52 35.25
CA SER A 281 26.69 -47.67 34.72
C SER A 281 26.73 -47.16 33.25
N GLY A 282 27.38 -46.04 32.91
CA GLY A 282 28.21 -45.04 33.62
C GLY A 282 28.51 -43.90 32.62
N ALA A 283 29.45 -42.95 32.80
CA ALA A 283 30.25 -42.50 33.93
C ALA A 283 30.64 -41.03 33.64
N SER A 284 30.74 -40.17 34.66
CA SER A 284 31.12 -38.75 34.50
C SER A 284 32.62 -38.56 34.73
N ILE A 285 33.26 -37.70 33.92
CA ILE A 285 34.54 -37.06 34.27
C ILE A 285 34.46 -35.57 33.90
N HIS A 286 34.56 -34.72 34.92
CA HIS A 286 34.80 -33.29 34.76
C HIS A 286 36.24 -33.02 34.30
N SER A 287 36.46 -31.95 33.53
CA SER A 287 37.69 -31.17 33.66
C SER A 287 37.44 -29.68 33.55
N THR A 288 37.69 -29.02 34.68
CA THR A 288 37.65 -27.58 34.88
C THR A 288 38.95 -26.97 34.34
N MET A 289 38.87 -25.83 33.65
CA MET A 289 40.04 -24.97 33.43
C MET A 289 39.75 -23.54 33.91
N SER A 290 40.61 -23.03 34.80
CA SER A 290 40.68 -21.60 35.09
C SER A 290 42.01 -21.18 35.74
N ILE A 291 42.49 -20.00 35.35
CA ILE A 291 43.52 -19.13 35.96
C ILE A 291 44.98 -19.64 36.05
N ARG A 292 45.88 -19.12 35.18
CA ARG A 292 46.92 -18.11 35.54
C ARG A 292 47.86 -17.67 34.40
N SER A 293 47.64 -16.43 33.94
CA SER A 293 48.61 -15.32 33.78
C SER A 293 50.14 -15.51 33.58
N ARG A 294 50.64 -14.81 32.55
CA ARG A 294 51.91 -14.02 32.39
C ARG A 294 53.21 -14.66 31.87
N GLY A 295 53.84 -13.90 30.95
CA GLY A 295 55.11 -14.10 30.21
C GLY A 295 54.87 -13.70 28.75
N LEU A 296 55.06 -12.46 28.25
CA LEU A 296 56.08 -11.42 28.42
C LEU A 296 57.37 -11.67 27.60
N GLU A 297 57.31 -11.32 26.31
CA GLU A 297 58.43 -11.01 25.38
C GLU A 297 57.81 -10.17 24.25
N THR A 298 57.92 -8.83 24.23
CA THR A 298 58.99 -7.99 23.65
C THR A 298 59.29 -8.27 22.17
N GLY A 299 58.83 -7.37 21.29
CA GLY A 299 59.10 -7.41 19.85
C GLY A 299 58.65 -6.12 19.15
N GLN A 300 59.36 -5.00 19.42
CA GLN A 300 59.15 -3.76 18.68
C GLN A 300 59.75 -3.86 17.28
N SER A 301 58.99 -3.44 16.26
CA SER A 301 59.58 -2.83 15.06
C SER A 301 58.55 -1.91 14.38
N GLN A 302 58.79 -0.60 14.46
CA GLN A 302 58.16 0.38 13.60
C GLN A 302 58.98 0.56 12.29
N PRO A 303 58.42 1.21 11.25
CA PRO A 303 58.90 1.07 9.86
C PRO A 303 59.89 2.17 9.42
N PRO A 304 60.56 1.99 8.28
CA PRO A 304 60.95 3.08 7.38
C PRO A 304 59.79 3.36 6.38
N PHE A 305 59.33 4.60 6.15
CA PHE A 305 59.98 5.66 5.35
C PHE A 305 60.50 5.13 3.99
N GLY A 306 60.20 5.69 2.83
CA GLY A 306 59.64 6.99 2.43
C GLY A 306 60.08 7.26 0.97
N PHE A 307 59.84 8.47 0.42
CA PHE A 307 60.28 8.92 -0.94
C PHE A 307 59.58 8.28 -2.16
N THR A 308 59.38 8.97 -3.30
CA THR A 308 59.04 10.39 -3.56
C THR A 308 58.40 10.51 -4.95
N SER A 309 57.57 11.55 -5.11
CA SER A 309 57.23 12.19 -6.39
C SER A 309 58.38 12.26 -7.41
N ALA A 310 58.11 11.89 -8.67
CA ALA A 310 58.86 12.35 -9.84
C ALA A 310 57.90 12.66 -11.01
N LEU A 311 58.10 13.80 -11.65
CA LEU A 311 57.33 14.27 -12.82
C LEU A 311 57.78 13.58 -14.11
N ALA A 312 56.83 13.25 -14.99
CA ALA A 312 57.09 13.04 -16.42
C ALA A 312 55.84 13.36 -17.27
N ASN A 313 55.95 14.41 -18.09
CA ASN A 313 55.12 14.68 -19.27
C ASN A 313 56.08 14.70 -20.49
N PRO A 314 55.61 14.52 -21.73
CA PRO A 314 54.90 13.35 -22.25
C PRO A 314 55.63 12.82 -23.54
N PRO A 315 55.18 11.71 -24.14
CA PRO A 315 55.36 11.49 -25.57
C PRO A 315 54.03 11.65 -26.32
N SER A 316 54.11 12.26 -27.50
CA SER A 316 52.96 12.51 -28.38
C SER A 316 52.89 11.49 -29.52
N GLN A 317 51.65 11.31 -30.03
CA GLN A 317 51.25 10.68 -31.30
C GLN A 317 51.13 9.15 -31.40
N SER A 318 49.96 8.75 -31.95
CA SER A 318 49.60 7.44 -32.56
C SER A 318 49.64 6.20 -31.64
N GLU A 319 48.70 5.25 -31.70
CA GLU A 319 47.68 4.93 -32.74
C GLU A 319 46.28 4.69 -32.14
N ALA A 320 45.23 4.81 -32.96
CA ALA A 320 43.85 4.51 -32.57
C ALA A 320 43.37 3.15 -33.11
N PRO A 321 42.80 2.25 -32.29
CA PRO A 321 42.19 1.00 -32.78
C PRO A 321 40.82 1.27 -33.42
N LYS A 322 40.81 1.17 -34.75
CA LYS A 322 39.68 1.13 -35.68
C LYS A 322 38.38 0.53 -35.09
N ARG A 323 37.35 1.36 -34.88
CA ARG A 323 35.96 0.89 -34.87
C ARG A 323 35.53 0.55 -36.30
N ARG A 324 34.99 -0.65 -36.51
CA ARG A 324 34.49 -1.11 -37.80
C ARG A 324 33.02 -0.71 -37.93
N SER A 325 32.76 0.42 -38.58
CA SER A 325 31.40 0.89 -38.87
C SER A 325 31.31 1.34 -40.33
N GLU A 326 30.84 0.42 -41.17
CA GLU A 326 30.42 0.61 -42.56
C GLU A 326 29.19 -0.28 -42.75
N ARG A 327 28.14 0.06 -43.51
CA ARG A 327 27.66 1.27 -44.21
C ARG A 327 26.11 1.08 -44.20
N ILE A 328 25.24 2.06 -44.44
CA ILE A 328 25.08 2.83 -45.68
C ILE A 328 24.48 4.20 -45.32
N ALA A 329 25.06 5.24 -45.89
CA ALA A 329 24.53 6.60 -45.86
C ALA A 329 23.74 6.90 -47.15
N ALA A 330 23.06 8.06 -47.10
CA ALA A 330 22.57 8.93 -48.19
C ALA A 330 21.06 8.85 -48.48
N MET A 331 20.34 9.96 -48.68
CA MET A 331 20.73 11.38 -48.62
C MET A 331 19.52 12.29 -48.30
N SER A 332 19.83 13.36 -47.57
CA SER A 332 19.06 14.59 -47.37
C SER A 332 18.61 15.29 -48.68
N ALA A 333 17.42 15.89 -48.72
CA ALA A 333 17.23 17.36 -48.72
C ALA A 333 15.90 17.88 -49.34
N HIS A 334 15.28 18.89 -48.68
CA HIS A 334 14.43 19.96 -49.28
C HIS A 334 13.06 19.57 -49.90
N GLN A 335 12.08 20.47 -50.10
CA GLN A 335 11.62 21.68 -49.38
C GLN A 335 10.15 21.98 -49.80
N THR A 336 9.37 22.55 -48.88
CA THR A 336 8.22 23.49 -49.01
C THR A 336 7.32 23.63 -50.28
N LEU A 337 6.02 23.88 -50.00
CA LEU A 337 4.99 24.68 -50.72
C LEU A 337 4.00 24.04 -51.74
N GLN A 338 2.71 24.13 -51.36
CA GLN A 338 1.52 24.61 -52.10
C GLN A 338 1.18 24.11 -53.53
N GLY A 339 -0.09 23.73 -53.74
CA GLY A 339 -0.74 23.86 -55.06
C GLY A 339 -1.97 22.98 -55.35
N LEU A 340 -3.16 23.51 -55.06
CA LEU A 340 -4.46 23.40 -55.78
C LEU A 340 -4.67 22.33 -56.89
N GLY A 341 -5.86 21.71 -56.93
CA GLY A 341 -6.44 21.09 -58.13
C GLY A 341 -7.49 20.00 -57.85
N ASP A 342 -8.75 20.26 -58.18
CA ASP A 342 -9.90 19.32 -58.06
C ASP A 342 -10.11 18.47 -59.34
N GLU A 343 -11.08 17.53 -59.26
CA GLU A 343 -11.77 16.79 -60.36
C GLU A 343 -11.00 15.68 -61.11
N ASP A 344 -11.60 14.56 -61.57
CA ASP A 344 -12.81 13.78 -61.17
C ASP A 344 -12.75 12.35 -61.79
N GLU A 345 -13.71 11.47 -61.49
CA GLU A 345 -14.15 10.24 -62.20
C GLU A 345 -13.18 9.05 -62.47
N SER A 346 -13.22 8.09 -61.54
CA SER A 346 -13.46 6.63 -61.74
C SER A 346 -13.12 5.88 -63.05
N VAL A 347 -12.28 4.83 -62.94
CA VAL A 347 -12.49 3.49 -63.55
C VAL A 347 -11.89 2.38 -62.64
N ILE A 348 -12.59 1.26 -62.45
CA ILE A 348 -12.15 -0.02 -61.83
C ILE A 348 -12.39 -1.11 -62.90
N PRO A 349 -11.43 -1.99 -63.29
CA PRO A 349 -11.21 -3.31 -62.61
C PRO A 349 -9.82 -3.98 -62.85
N PRO A 350 -9.59 -5.26 -62.49
CA PRO A 350 -10.00 -6.03 -61.31
C PRO A 350 -8.79 -6.54 -60.47
N GLU A 351 -9.06 -7.35 -59.45
CA GLU A 351 -8.10 -7.95 -58.51
C GLU A 351 -7.16 -9.00 -59.13
N SER A 352 -5.98 -9.17 -58.52
CA SER A 352 -5.19 -10.42 -58.54
C SER A 352 -4.48 -10.60 -57.21
N ASP A 353 -4.65 -11.77 -56.58
CA ASP A 353 -4.21 -12.07 -55.21
C ASP A 353 -2.68 -12.14 -55.05
N GLU A 354 -2.13 -11.44 -54.04
CA GLU A 354 -0.92 -11.89 -53.31
C GLU A 354 -1.06 -11.56 -51.81
N GLU A 355 -0.88 -12.56 -50.95
CA GLU A 355 -0.95 -12.43 -49.49
C GLU A 355 0.24 -11.65 -48.91
N ILE A 356 -0.04 -10.65 -48.07
CA ILE A 356 0.97 -9.93 -47.28
C ILE A 356 0.73 -10.21 -45.78
N PRO A 357 1.78 -10.47 -44.95
CA PRO A 357 1.60 -10.97 -43.60
C PRO A 357 0.86 -10.01 -42.66
N ARG A 358 -0.01 -10.58 -41.82
CA ARG A 358 -0.75 -9.87 -40.78
C ARG A 358 0.16 -9.38 -39.65
N HIS A 359 0.69 -8.17 -39.79
CA HIS A 359 1.03 -7.38 -38.61
C HIS A 359 -0.25 -6.86 -37.96
N GLU A 360 -0.45 -7.16 -36.68
CA GLU A 360 -1.54 -6.60 -35.88
C GLU A 360 -1.35 -5.09 -35.71
N ARG A 361 -1.92 -4.32 -36.65
CA ARG A 361 -2.39 -2.98 -36.31
C ARG A 361 -3.59 -3.16 -35.41
N GLU A 362 -3.56 -2.51 -34.25
CA GLU A 362 -4.78 -2.17 -33.51
C GLU A 362 -5.61 -1.19 -34.35
N GLU A 363 -6.31 -1.70 -35.36
CA GLU A 363 -7.48 -1.01 -35.88
C GLU A 363 -8.46 -0.91 -34.72
N SER A 364 -8.70 0.32 -34.24
CA SER A 364 -9.66 0.56 -33.17
C SER A 364 -11.00 -0.01 -33.64
N VAL A 365 -11.39 -1.15 -33.06
CA VAL A 365 -12.63 -1.85 -33.43
C VAL A 365 -13.76 -0.87 -33.18
N MET A 366 -14.30 -0.29 -34.25
CA MET A 366 -15.36 0.69 -34.15
C MET A 366 -16.58 -0.01 -33.57
N ALA A 367 -16.78 0.18 -32.27
CA ALA A 367 -17.89 -0.35 -31.50
C ALA A 367 -19.20 0.40 -31.83
N THR A 368 -19.49 0.58 -33.12
CA THR A 368 -20.81 0.93 -33.61
C THR A 368 -21.70 -0.29 -33.45
N ARG A 369 -22.82 -0.13 -32.74
CA ARG A 369 -23.84 -1.20 -32.59
C ARG A 369 -24.23 -1.75 -33.97
N THR A 370 -24.00 -3.04 -34.20
CA THR A 370 -24.29 -3.71 -35.47
C THR A 370 -25.78 -3.66 -35.79
N LEU A 371 -26.14 -2.81 -36.76
CA LEU A 371 -27.49 -2.79 -37.36
C LEU A 371 -27.53 -3.78 -38.51
N ASN A 372 -28.67 -4.43 -38.70
CA ASN A 372 -28.89 -5.19 -39.93
C ASN A 372 -29.01 -4.22 -41.13
N ARG A 373 -28.75 -4.73 -42.34
CA ARG A 373 -28.68 -3.91 -43.57
C ARG A 373 -29.97 -3.16 -43.86
N GLU A 374 -31.13 -3.78 -43.62
CA GLU A 374 -32.43 -3.16 -43.87
C GLU A 374 -32.71 -2.00 -42.91
N GLU A 375 -32.45 -2.20 -41.61
CA GLU A 375 -32.62 -1.18 -40.59
C GLU A 375 -31.66 0.00 -40.79
N LEU A 376 -30.41 -0.27 -41.19
CA LEU A 376 -29.45 0.77 -41.58
C LEU A 376 -29.96 1.57 -42.78
N LEU A 377 -30.41 0.92 -43.85
CA LEU A 377 -30.96 1.59 -45.04
C LEU A 377 -32.21 2.43 -44.71
N ASN A 378 -33.10 1.91 -43.86
CA ASN A 378 -34.30 2.64 -43.42
C ASN A 378 -33.94 3.89 -42.60
N ARG A 379 -32.97 3.81 -41.68
CA ARG A 379 -32.48 4.97 -40.92
C ARG A 379 -31.78 5.99 -41.83
N LEU A 380 -30.92 5.55 -42.75
CA LEU A 380 -30.26 6.41 -43.73
C LEU A 380 -31.27 7.12 -44.65
N ALA A 381 -32.28 6.41 -45.13
CA ALA A 381 -33.36 6.98 -45.94
C ALA A 381 -34.18 8.02 -45.14
N TYR A 382 -34.49 7.75 -43.87
CA TYR A 382 -35.15 8.70 -42.99
C TYR A 382 -34.31 9.97 -42.76
N ILE A 383 -33.01 9.80 -42.46
CA ILE A 383 -32.06 10.91 -42.28
C ILE A 383 -31.95 11.73 -43.58
N HIS A 384 -31.83 11.09 -44.74
CA HIS A 384 -31.72 11.77 -46.03
C HIS A 384 -33.00 12.57 -46.38
N ARG A 385 -34.19 12.01 -46.14
CA ARG A 385 -35.46 12.73 -46.32
C ARG A 385 -35.54 13.96 -45.41
N ASN A 386 -35.11 13.84 -44.16
CA ASN A 386 -35.17 14.90 -43.15
C ASN A 386 -33.90 15.77 -43.05
N ARG A 387 -32.97 15.69 -44.01
CA ARG A 387 -31.64 16.33 -43.95
C ARG A 387 -31.66 17.85 -43.72
N ARG A 388 -32.71 18.55 -44.15
CA ARG A 388 -32.90 20.00 -43.92
C ARG A 388 -33.25 20.33 -42.45
N ASN A 389 -33.79 19.36 -41.70
CA ASN A 389 -34.19 19.49 -40.30
C ASN A 389 -33.36 18.56 -39.38
N ILE A 390 -32.09 18.31 -39.74
CA ILE A 390 -31.23 17.32 -39.06
C ILE A 390 -31.01 17.61 -37.57
N GLY A 391 -31.19 18.85 -37.13
CA GLY A 391 -31.18 19.22 -35.71
C GLY A 391 -32.29 18.52 -34.94
N SER A 392 -33.53 18.59 -35.42
CA SER A 392 -34.69 17.92 -34.82
C SER A 392 -34.52 16.40 -34.79
N VAL A 393 -34.02 15.79 -35.86
CA VAL A 393 -33.76 14.34 -35.94
C VAL A 393 -32.66 13.89 -34.95
N LYS A 394 -31.76 14.79 -34.53
CA LYS A 394 -30.75 14.49 -33.50
C LYS A 394 -31.28 14.60 -32.07
N THR A 395 -32.41 15.27 -31.85
CA THR A 395 -32.96 15.56 -30.51
C THR A 395 -34.31 14.90 -30.24
N ASP A 396 -35.01 14.42 -31.27
CA ASP A 396 -36.32 13.77 -31.18
C ASP A 396 -36.23 12.39 -30.50
N ASP A 397 -37.17 12.10 -29.59
CA ASP A 397 -37.16 10.90 -28.74
C ASP A 397 -37.12 9.57 -29.51
N SER A 398 -37.65 9.53 -30.74
CA SER A 398 -37.67 8.32 -31.58
C SER A 398 -36.37 8.11 -32.36
N THR A 399 -35.56 9.17 -32.54
CA THR A 399 -34.40 9.16 -33.46
C THR A 399 -33.07 9.55 -32.82
N TYR A 400 -33.04 10.26 -31.67
CA TYR A 400 -31.80 10.69 -30.99
C TYR A 400 -30.87 9.52 -30.64
N LEU A 401 -31.44 8.32 -30.37
CA LEU A 401 -30.68 7.10 -30.11
C LEU A 401 -29.68 6.79 -31.24
N TRP A 402 -30.01 7.11 -32.48
CA TRP A 402 -29.17 6.83 -33.65
C TRP A 402 -27.86 7.66 -33.65
N PHE A 403 -27.80 8.75 -32.86
CA PHE A 403 -26.67 9.68 -32.81
C PHE A 403 -25.88 9.64 -31.49
N ARG A 404 -26.18 8.69 -30.60
CA ARG A 404 -25.42 8.44 -29.37
C ARG A 404 -23.96 8.05 -29.66
N LEU A 405 -23.08 8.29 -28.70
CA LEU A 405 -21.64 7.97 -28.76
C LEU A 405 -21.35 6.56 -29.33
N ALA A 406 -22.06 5.55 -28.82
CA ALA A 406 -21.92 4.14 -29.22
C ALA A 406 -22.45 3.78 -30.64
N ASN A 407 -22.97 4.76 -31.38
CA ASN A 407 -23.49 4.58 -32.74
C ASN A 407 -22.77 5.47 -33.78
N ARG A 408 -21.67 6.13 -33.38
CA ARG A 408 -20.82 6.92 -34.29
C ARG A 408 -19.32 6.68 -33.97
N PRO A 409 -18.41 6.99 -34.90
CA PRO A 409 -16.98 7.02 -34.59
C PRO A 409 -16.67 7.96 -33.42
N ALA A 410 -15.64 7.60 -32.65
CA ALA A 410 -15.10 8.47 -31.61
C ALA A 410 -14.52 9.74 -32.24
N ARG A 411 -14.76 10.87 -31.60
CA ARG A 411 -14.23 12.20 -31.97
C ARG A 411 -13.26 12.68 -30.90
N ALA A 412 -12.35 13.58 -31.27
CA ALA A 412 -11.43 14.21 -30.33
C ALA A 412 -12.15 14.92 -29.15
N GLU A 413 -13.36 15.44 -29.38
CA GLU A 413 -14.22 16.04 -28.35
C GLU A 413 -14.78 15.03 -27.33
N ASP A 414 -14.89 13.75 -27.68
CA ASP A 414 -15.43 12.72 -26.77
C ASP A 414 -14.47 12.44 -25.62
N ALA A 415 -13.16 12.60 -25.86
CA ALA A 415 -12.11 12.48 -24.85
C ALA A 415 -12.14 13.61 -23.79
N LEU A 416 -12.93 14.67 -24.00
CA LEU A 416 -13.14 15.72 -23.01
C LEU A 416 -14.14 15.33 -21.91
N GLY A 417 -15.09 14.43 -22.22
CA GLY A 417 -16.22 14.14 -21.33
C GLY A 417 -17.03 15.39 -21.00
N ILE A 418 -16.95 15.84 -19.73
CA ILE A 418 -17.62 17.07 -19.26
C ILE A 418 -16.72 18.32 -19.31
N TYR A 419 -15.43 18.18 -19.63
CA TYR A 419 -14.50 19.30 -19.63
C TYR A 419 -14.69 20.18 -20.87
N LYS A 420 -14.67 21.50 -20.69
CA LYS A 420 -14.75 22.45 -21.81
C LYS A 420 -13.48 22.50 -22.66
N PHE A 421 -12.34 22.12 -22.08
CA PHE A 421 -11.02 22.26 -22.70
C PHE A 421 -10.16 21.02 -22.43
N LYS A 422 -9.35 20.62 -23.42
CA LYS A 422 -8.25 19.68 -23.21
C LYS A 422 -7.11 20.45 -22.55
N HIS A 423 -6.58 19.95 -21.43
CA HIS A 423 -5.32 20.45 -20.90
C HIS A 423 -4.13 19.80 -21.63
N GLN A 424 -2.99 20.48 -21.67
CA GLN A 424 -1.74 19.80 -22.01
C GLN A 424 -1.27 19.00 -20.78
N PRO A 425 -0.64 17.83 -20.96
CA PRO A 425 0.07 17.16 -19.86
C PRO A 425 1.13 18.11 -19.29
N ILE A 426 1.23 18.18 -17.96
CA ILE A 426 2.35 18.87 -17.31
C ILE A 426 3.51 17.88 -17.31
N ILE A 427 4.59 18.22 -18.02
CA ILE A 427 5.77 17.36 -18.17
C ILE A 427 6.86 17.90 -17.23
N PRO A 428 7.30 17.14 -16.21
CA PRO A 428 8.36 17.59 -15.31
C PRO A 428 9.70 17.69 -16.05
N LEU A 429 10.60 18.54 -15.57
CA LEU A 429 11.93 18.77 -16.16
C LEU A 429 12.72 17.46 -16.34
N VAL A 430 12.66 16.56 -15.36
CA VAL A 430 13.34 15.26 -15.37
C VAL A 430 12.95 14.37 -16.57
N ALA A 431 11.70 14.46 -17.06
CA ALA A 431 11.25 13.65 -18.20
C ALA A 431 11.89 14.07 -19.53
N ASN A 432 12.45 15.28 -19.60
CA ASN A 432 13.17 15.80 -20.76
C ASN A 432 14.70 15.69 -20.64
N MET A 433 15.22 15.24 -19.49
CA MET A 433 16.66 15.06 -19.29
C MET A 433 17.16 13.82 -20.05
N ARG A 434 18.34 13.95 -20.66
CA ARG A 434 19.03 12.87 -21.40
C ARG A 434 20.38 12.48 -20.79
N THR A 435 20.89 13.30 -19.88
CA THR A 435 22.21 13.15 -19.25
C THR A 435 22.13 13.73 -17.86
N PHE A 436 22.79 13.08 -16.89
CA PHE A 436 22.86 13.56 -15.52
C PHE A 436 24.32 13.74 -15.09
N ASP A 437 24.67 14.90 -14.54
CA ASP A 437 26.00 15.17 -14.01
C ASP A 437 26.12 14.65 -12.57
N PHE A 438 26.81 13.52 -12.37
CA PHE A 438 27.05 12.98 -11.03
C PHE A 438 27.80 13.98 -10.13
N ASN A 439 28.72 14.78 -10.68
CA ASN A 439 29.46 15.79 -9.91
C ASN A 439 28.57 16.94 -9.45
N ARG A 440 27.48 17.22 -10.16
CA ARG A 440 26.41 18.13 -9.69
C ARG A 440 25.69 17.54 -8.49
N TYR A 441 25.24 16.31 -8.60
CA TYR A 441 24.43 15.70 -7.55
C TYR A 441 25.23 15.28 -6.30
N THR A 442 26.54 15.01 -6.40
CA THR A 442 27.41 14.88 -5.21
C THR A 442 27.52 16.18 -4.42
N ARG A 443 27.46 17.36 -5.07
CA ARG A 443 27.39 18.66 -4.37
C ARG A 443 26.03 18.86 -3.72
N ILE A 444 24.94 18.67 -4.48
CA ILE A 444 23.56 18.86 -4.00
C ILE A 444 23.28 17.98 -2.77
N THR A 445 23.62 16.69 -2.83
CA THR A 445 23.42 15.73 -1.73
C THR A 445 24.51 15.80 -0.63
N GLY A 446 25.56 16.61 -0.83
CA GLY A 446 26.65 16.82 0.13
C GLY A 446 27.67 15.67 0.23
N VAL A 447 27.59 14.69 -0.68
CA VAL A 447 28.44 13.48 -0.75
C VAL A 447 29.90 13.82 -1.09
N ASN A 448 30.14 14.88 -1.86
CA ASN A 448 31.48 15.35 -2.22
C ASN A 448 32.37 15.73 -1.03
N LYS A 449 31.80 15.88 0.18
CA LYS A 449 32.55 16.09 1.44
C LYS A 449 33.21 14.82 1.98
N PHE A 450 32.87 13.66 1.43
CA PHE A 450 33.27 12.34 1.92
C PHE A 450 34.05 11.51 0.92
N THR A 451 34.07 11.91 -0.36
CA THR A 451 34.89 11.28 -1.39
C THR A 451 35.29 12.28 -2.47
N THR A 452 36.46 12.05 -3.07
CA THR A 452 36.93 12.64 -4.32
C THR A 452 36.89 11.64 -5.48
N SER A 453 36.28 10.45 -5.29
CA SER A 453 36.12 9.45 -6.33
C SER A 453 35.11 9.90 -7.38
N ASP A 454 35.37 9.50 -8.62
CA ASP A 454 34.43 9.62 -9.73
C ASP A 454 33.39 8.49 -9.59
N LEU A 455 32.30 8.80 -8.89
CA LEU A 455 31.20 7.85 -8.62
C LEU A 455 30.47 7.41 -9.90
N GLN A 456 30.51 8.22 -10.96
CA GLN A 456 29.95 7.83 -12.26
C GLN A 456 30.81 6.75 -12.88
N LYS A 457 32.12 6.98 -12.96
CA LYS A 457 33.07 5.98 -13.46
C LYS A 457 33.09 4.71 -12.61
N GLU A 458 32.96 4.81 -11.28
CA GLU A 458 32.85 3.65 -10.39
C GLU A 458 31.63 2.79 -10.74
N TRP A 459 30.47 3.44 -10.93
CA TRP A 459 29.24 2.78 -11.38
C TRP A 459 29.38 2.14 -12.77
N GLU A 460 29.82 2.91 -13.77
CA GLU A 460 29.97 2.46 -15.17
C GLU A 460 30.99 1.32 -15.33
N THR A 461 32.08 1.33 -14.56
CA THR A 461 33.13 0.30 -14.68
C THR A 461 32.87 -0.94 -13.84
N THR A 462 32.24 -0.81 -12.67
CA THR A 462 32.07 -1.94 -11.74
C THR A 462 30.65 -2.49 -11.67
N GLY A 463 29.63 -1.71 -12.06
CA GLY A 463 28.22 -2.04 -11.89
C GLY A 463 27.74 -1.91 -10.44
N SER A 464 28.52 -1.26 -9.58
CA SER A 464 28.18 -0.99 -8.19
C SER A 464 28.82 0.34 -7.77
N VAL A 465 28.20 1.04 -6.82
CA VAL A 465 28.78 2.27 -6.27
C VAL A 465 28.40 2.41 -4.81
N VAL A 466 29.36 2.81 -3.97
CA VAL A 466 29.07 3.22 -2.59
C VAL A 466 28.96 4.74 -2.56
N ILE A 467 27.78 5.25 -2.22
CA ILE A 467 27.52 6.66 -1.96
C ILE A 467 27.82 6.93 -0.47
N PRO A 468 29.01 7.46 -0.12
CA PRO A 468 29.43 7.56 1.27
C PRO A 468 28.57 8.56 2.04
N GLN A 469 28.18 8.17 3.24
CA GLN A 469 27.56 9.03 4.25
C GLN A 469 26.26 9.73 3.79
N LEU A 470 25.58 9.22 2.75
CA LEU A 470 24.32 9.78 2.25
C LEU A 470 23.25 9.90 3.34
N MET A 471 23.22 8.95 4.27
CA MET A 471 22.30 8.89 5.42
C MET A 471 22.96 9.29 6.75
N ARG A 472 24.14 9.93 6.72
CA ARG A 472 24.85 10.38 7.92
C ARG A 472 23.98 11.23 8.85
N TRP A 473 23.05 12.00 8.30
CA TRP A 473 22.12 12.84 9.07
C TRP A 473 21.30 12.06 10.12
N TRP A 474 21.18 10.74 10.02
CA TRP A 474 20.58 9.91 11.07
C TRP A 474 21.39 9.89 12.37
N ASN A 475 22.69 10.19 12.31
CA ASN A 475 23.58 10.34 13.48
C ASN A 475 23.56 11.75 14.06
N ASP A 476 23.02 12.73 13.33
CA ASP A 476 23.00 14.11 13.81
C ASP A 476 21.88 14.28 14.86
N LYS A 477 22.23 14.97 15.95
CA LYS A 477 21.32 15.19 17.07
C LYS A 477 20.53 16.48 16.84
N LEU A 478 19.22 16.36 16.63
CA LEU A 478 18.34 17.53 16.53
C LEU A 478 18.44 18.37 17.82
N GLN A 479 18.44 19.70 17.70
CA GLN A 479 18.44 20.61 18.84
C GLN A 479 17.27 20.28 19.79
N GLY A 480 17.58 20.09 21.08
CA GLY A 480 16.59 19.70 22.10
C GLY A 480 16.24 18.21 22.15
N ALA A 481 16.57 17.40 21.14
CA ALA A 481 16.40 15.95 21.23
C ALA A 481 17.44 15.34 22.17
N THR A 482 17.11 14.23 22.83
CA THR A 482 18.03 13.49 23.71
C THR A 482 18.82 12.40 22.98
N THR A 483 18.41 12.05 21.75
CA THR A 483 18.84 10.88 20.98
C THR A 483 18.89 11.20 19.49
N THR A 484 19.41 10.28 18.67
CA THR A 484 19.50 10.40 17.21
C THR A 484 18.51 9.47 16.52
N VAL A 485 18.27 9.66 15.22
CA VAL A 485 17.45 8.74 14.41
C VAL A 485 18.10 7.35 14.40
N LEU A 486 19.42 7.25 14.20
CA LEU A 486 20.11 5.95 14.17
C LEU A 486 19.95 5.19 15.50
N THR A 487 20.09 5.86 16.65
CA THR A 487 19.90 5.20 17.96
C THR A 487 18.47 4.67 18.11
N ARG A 488 17.46 5.40 17.63
CA ARG A 488 16.06 4.97 17.67
C ARG A 488 15.76 3.83 16.69
N VAL A 489 16.23 3.91 15.45
CA VAL A 489 16.08 2.86 14.45
C VAL A 489 16.82 1.58 14.85
N ASN A 490 17.99 1.68 15.47
CA ASN A 490 18.67 0.54 16.08
C ASN A 490 17.81 -0.13 17.18
N GLY A 491 17.06 0.65 17.96
CA GLY A 491 16.06 0.12 18.89
C GLY A 491 14.88 -0.56 18.20
N GLU A 492 14.43 -0.07 17.04
CA GLU A 492 13.44 -0.79 16.23
C GLU A 492 13.97 -2.15 15.77
N TYR A 493 15.23 -2.25 15.32
CA TYR A 493 15.85 -3.53 14.94
C TYR A 493 15.80 -4.57 16.07
N ASP A 494 16.17 -4.18 17.30
CA ASP A 494 16.15 -5.07 18.45
C ASP A 494 14.72 -5.47 18.84
N MET A 495 13.77 -4.53 18.78
CA MET A 495 12.34 -4.79 18.97
C MET A 495 11.79 -5.78 17.94
N TYR A 496 12.02 -5.56 16.65
CA TYR A 496 11.54 -6.48 15.60
C TYR A 496 12.20 -7.87 15.68
N TYR A 497 13.48 -7.93 16.10
CA TYR A 497 14.20 -9.20 16.29
C TYR A 497 13.62 -9.99 17.47
N HIS A 498 13.31 -9.33 18.58
CA HIS A 498 12.63 -9.93 19.74
C HIS A 498 11.30 -10.59 19.36
N HIS A 499 10.57 -10.03 18.40
CA HIS A 499 9.31 -10.58 17.89
C HIS A 499 9.48 -11.58 16.73
N GLN A 500 10.70 -11.91 16.30
CA GLN A 500 10.95 -12.92 15.28
C GLN A 500 11.12 -14.31 15.90
N ARG A 501 10.34 -15.28 15.42
CA ARG A 501 10.50 -16.71 15.75
C ARG A 501 11.37 -17.44 14.72
N MET A 502 12.05 -18.49 15.14
CA MET A 502 12.56 -19.52 14.23
C MET A 502 11.40 -20.41 13.75
N MET A 503 11.50 -20.92 12.52
CA MET A 503 10.48 -21.77 11.88
C MET A 503 11.08 -23.13 11.57
N GLY A 504 10.46 -24.23 12.03
CA GLY A 504 10.90 -25.60 11.72
C GLY A 504 12.37 -25.92 12.07
N GLY A 505 12.93 -25.23 13.07
CA GLY A 505 14.37 -25.31 13.40
C GLY A 505 15.32 -24.74 12.34
N ARG A 506 14.80 -24.17 11.24
CA ARG A 506 15.60 -23.56 10.16
C ARG A 506 16.15 -22.20 10.63
N ASP A 507 17.42 -21.95 10.29
CA ASP A 507 18.12 -20.68 10.52
C ASP A 507 17.44 -19.53 9.75
N ASN A 508 17.49 -18.30 10.27
CA ASN A 508 17.00 -17.12 9.55
C ASN A 508 18.02 -16.58 8.52
N TYR A 509 19.25 -17.11 8.52
CA TYR A 509 20.38 -16.69 7.67
C TYR A 509 20.74 -15.20 7.84
N GLY A 510 20.50 -14.64 9.04
CA GLY A 510 20.69 -13.22 9.36
C GLY A 510 19.61 -12.28 8.81
N TRP A 511 18.47 -12.80 8.34
CA TRP A 511 17.35 -11.98 7.84
C TRP A 511 16.32 -11.68 8.92
N LEU A 512 15.87 -10.42 8.96
CA LEU A 512 14.85 -9.91 9.87
C LEU A 512 13.48 -9.84 9.16
N ARG A 513 12.91 -11.02 8.92
CA ARG A 513 11.66 -11.27 8.18
C ARG A 513 10.40 -10.72 8.85
N THR A 514 10.49 -10.12 10.04
CA THR A 514 9.37 -9.38 10.69
C THR A 514 9.35 -7.89 10.36
N MET A 515 10.47 -7.32 9.92
CA MET A 515 10.67 -5.87 9.78
C MET A 515 10.54 -5.45 8.31
N TYR A 516 9.31 -5.15 7.88
CA TYR A 516 9.01 -4.62 6.53
C TYR A 516 8.73 -3.12 6.52
N HIS A 517 8.09 -2.59 7.57
CA HIS A 517 7.52 -1.23 7.61
C HIS A 517 7.84 -0.50 8.92
N SER A 518 9.04 -0.74 9.47
CA SER A 518 9.57 0.11 10.56
C SER A 518 9.62 1.59 10.15
N ILE A 519 9.68 2.49 11.13
CA ILE A 519 9.78 3.92 10.84
C ILE A 519 11.10 4.21 10.11
N GLY A 520 12.21 3.58 10.51
CA GLY A 520 13.48 3.68 9.78
C GLY A 520 13.38 3.25 8.31
N GLN A 521 12.69 2.15 8.01
CA GLN A 521 12.50 1.72 6.61
C GLN A 521 11.65 2.70 5.81
N GLN A 522 10.54 3.18 6.36
CA GLN A 522 9.70 4.19 5.71
C GLN A 522 10.48 5.48 5.47
N LEU A 523 11.26 5.92 6.46
CA LEU A 523 12.12 7.12 6.37
C LEU A 523 13.17 7.01 5.27
N MET A 524 13.86 5.87 5.16
CA MET A 524 14.85 5.60 4.12
C MET A 524 14.20 5.58 2.71
N ARG A 525 13.05 4.91 2.56
CA ARG A 525 12.31 4.76 1.29
C ARG A 525 11.67 6.06 0.78
N GLN A 526 11.72 7.12 1.57
CA GLN A 526 11.06 8.38 1.28
C GLN A 526 12.04 9.55 1.17
N ASP A 527 13.35 9.35 1.40
CA ASP A 527 14.40 10.39 1.28
C ASP A 527 14.63 10.75 -0.20
N PRO A 528 14.35 12.01 -0.62
CA PRO A 528 14.52 12.45 -2.00
C PRO A 528 15.96 12.34 -2.52
N ALA A 529 16.97 12.39 -1.65
CA ALA A 529 18.36 12.23 -2.06
C ALA A 529 18.70 10.77 -2.41
N TYR A 530 18.09 9.79 -1.72
CA TYR A 530 18.29 8.37 -2.07
C TYR A 530 17.52 8.02 -3.36
N TYR A 531 16.29 8.52 -3.49
CA TYR A 531 15.54 8.44 -4.73
C TYR A 531 16.33 9.04 -5.92
N LEU A 532 16.89 10.25 -5.76
CA LEU A 532 17.74 10.89 -6.75
C LEU A 532 18.89 9.97 -7.17
N TRP A 533 19.67 9.44 -6.22
CA TRP A 533 20.79 8.54 -6.54
C TRP A 533 20.36 7.28 -7.29
N TYR A 534 19.15 6.79 -7.07
CA TYR A 534 18.56 5.72 -7.88
C TYR A 534 18.30 6.16 -9.32
N VAL A 535 17.67 7.32 -9.55
CA VAL A 535 17.45 7.86 -10.92
C VAL A 535 18.77 8.06 -11.67
N LEU A 536 19.82 8.51 -10.98
CA LEU A 536 21.15 8.71 -11.56
C LEU A 536 21.84 7.40 -12.00
N THR A 537 21.66 6.32 -11.23
CA THR A 537 22.36 5.04 -11.45
C THR A 537 21.57 4.06 -12.32
N ARG A 538 20.23 4.18 -12.39
CA ARG A 538 19.43 3.38 -13.34
C ARG A 538 19.90 3.60 -14.79
N PRO A 539 20.15 2.53 -15.58
CA PRO A 539 20.54 2.65 -16.99
C PRO A 539 19.53 3.40 -17.88
N ASP A 540 18.23 3.31 -17.54
CA ASP A 540 17.14 4.01 -18.24
C ASP A 540 16.79 5.38 -17.64
N HIS A 541 17.44 5.76 -16.54
CA HIS A 541 17.10 6.93 -15.73
C HIS A 541 15.60 7.07 -15.39
N ALA A 542 14.87 5.96 -15.23
CA ALA A 542 13.45 6.02 -14.93
C ALA A 542 13.20 6.75 -13.59
N TRP A 543 12.42 7.83 -13.67
CA TRP A 543 12.13 8.72 -12.53
C TRP A 543 10.80 8.38 -11.84
N LYS A 544 9.88 7.69 -12.53
CA LYS A 544 8.62 7.17 -11.96
C LYS A 544 8.88 5.86 -11.23
N LEU A 545 9.23 5.95 -9.95
CA LEU A 545 9.62 4.80 -9.13
C LEU A 545 8.63 4.50 -8.00
N ILE A 546 8.54 3.25 -7.57
CA ILE A 546 7.87 2.83 -6.33
C ILE A 546 8.80 1.93 -5.52
N SER A 547 8.87 2.16 -4.21
CA SER A 547 9.62 1.30 -3.30
C SER A 547 8.89 -0.02 -3.09
N TYR A 548 9.62 -1.12 -3.12
CA TYR A 548 9.12 -2.45 -2.77
C TYR A 548 9.22 -2.66 -1.25
N PRO A 549 8.13 -3.06 -0.56
CA PRO A 549 8.20 -3.46 0.84
C PRO A 549 9.04 -4.72 1.04
N TYR A 550 10.34 -4.53 1.32
CA TYR A 550 11.29 -5.62 1.56
C TYR A 550 11.74 -5.69 3.03
N TYR A 551 12.06 -6.88 3.51
CA TYR A 551 12.50 -7.12 4.88
C TYR A 551 13.95 -6.68 5.12
N ALA A 552 14.29 -6.37 6.37
CA ALA A 552 15.64 -5.95 6.73
C ALA A 552 16.60 -7.14 6.90
N LYS A 553 17.91 -6.88 6.85
CA LYS A 553 18.96 -7.81 7.32
C LYS A 553 19.37 -7.42 8.74
N TYR A 554 19.36 -8.37 9.66
CA TYR A 554 19.93 -8.23 11.00
C TYR A 554 20.67 -9.52 11.35
N ALA A 555 21.90 -9.63 10.84
CA ALA A 555 22.77 -10.75 11.14
C ALA A 555 23.56 -10.53 12.43
N LYS A 556 23.79 -11.60 13.17
CA LYS A 556 24.57 -11.68 14.41
C LYS A 556 25.75 -12.65 14.24
N PRO A 557 26.79 -12.57 15.10
CA PRO A 557 27.93 -13.46 15.02
C PRO A 557 27.51 -14.94 15.05
N GLY A 558 27.92 -15.72 14.04
CA GLY A 558 27.56 -17.13 13.86
C GLY A 558 26.48 -17.41 12.82
N ASP A 559 25.64 -16.43 12.47
CA ASP A 559 24.56 -16.61 11.49
C ASP A 559 25.12 -17.04 10.12
N LYS A 560 24.44 -17.97 9.43
CA LYS A 560 24.87 -18.50 8.13
C LYS A 560 24.57 -17.54 6.97
N THR A 561 25.28 -16.41 6.92
CA THR A 561 25.10 -15.36 5.91
C THR A 561 25.81 -15.60 4.57
N GLY A 562 26.46 -16.75 4.38
CA GLY A 562 27.34 -17.04 3.24
C GLY A 562 26.57 -17.50 2.00
N PHE A 563 26.51 -16.68 0.94
CA PHE A 563 25.91 -17.04 -0.35
C PHE A 563 26.42 -16.15 -1.48
N ARG A 564 26.32 -16.64 -2.72
CA ARG A 564 26.62 -15.94 -3.99
C ARG A 564 25.49 -16.22 -4.99
N HIS A 565 25.07 -15.20 -5.73
CA HIS A 565 23.96 -15.26 -6.68
C HIS A 565 23.99 -14.11 -7.69
N ILE A 566 23.08 -14.15 -8.65
CA ILE A 566 22.73 -13.04 -9.54
C ILE A 566 21.20 -12.88 -9.54
N ASP A 567 20.70 -11.64 -9.44
CA ASP A 567 19.31 -11.29 -9.11
C ASP A 567 18.34 -11.31 -10.31
N VAL A 568 18.80 -11.79 -11.47
CA VAL A 568 18.01 -11.93 -12.71
C VAL A 568 18.05 -13.37 -13.24
N ASN A 569 17.04 -13.73 -14.03
CA ASN A 569 17.17 -14.81 -15.01
C ASN A 569 18.13 -14.32 -16.10
N VAL A 570 19.32 -14.93 -16.21
CA VAL A 570 20.38 -14.49 -17.12
C VAL A 570 20.01 -14.75 -18.59
N PRO A 571 19.50 -15.94 -18.99
CA PRO A 571 18.96 -16.16 -20.33
C PRO A 571 17.92 -15.10 -20.76
N ASP A 572 16.92 -14.81 -19.94
CA ASP A 572 15.88 -13.81 -20.22
C ASP A 572 16.47 -12.40 -20.30
N ALA A 573 17.40 -12.06 -19.41
CA ALA A 573 18.05 -10.75 -19.39
C ALA A 573 18.88 -10.50 -20.67
N ILE A 574 19.61 -11.52 -21.14
CA ILE A 574 20.37 -11.46 -22.41
C ILE A 574 19.43 -11.38 -23.61
N THR A 575 18.39 -12.23 -23.67
CA THR A 575 17.55 -12.37 -24.87
C THR A 575 16.44 -11.33 -25.01
N THR A 576 15.88 -10.85 -23.90
CA THR A 576 14.71 -9.95 -23.87
C THR A 576 14.98 -8.60 -23.20
N GLY A 577 16.09 -8.45 -22.48
CA GLY A 577 16.33 -7.29 -21.63
C GLY A 577 15.50 -7.27 -20.33
N ARG A 578 14.85 -8.39 -19.94
CA ARG A 578 14.05 -8.45 -18.71
C ARG A 578 14.88 -8.10 -17.47
N GLY A 579 14.45 -7.08 -16.74
CA GLY A 579 15.05 -6.67 -15.46
C GLY A 579 16.40 -5.95 -15.52
N VAL A 580 16.96 -5.68 -16.72
CA VAL A 580 18.31 -5.08 -16.86
C VAL A 580 18.44 -3.67 -16.27
N ASN A 581 17.33 -2.93 -16.16
CA ASN A 581 17.29 -1.56 -15.65
C ASN A 581 16.98 -1.45 -14.15
N MET A 582 16.48 -2.53 -13.53
CA MET A 582 16.28 -2.59 -12.08
C MET A 582 17.63 -2.36 -11.39
N ILE A 583 17.65 -1.84 -10.16
CA ILE A 583 18.88 -1.71 -9.37
C ILE A 583 18.61 -2.02 -7.89
N GLN A 584 19.54 -2.77 -7.28
CA GLN A 584 19.51 -3.07 -5.85
C GLN A 584 20.14 -1.92 -5.07
N GLY A 585 19.52 -1.55 -3.95
CA GLY A 585 20.03 -0.57 -3.01
C GLY A 585 20.13 -1.15 -1.61
N SER A 586 21.12 -0.73 -0.85
CA SER A 586 21.25 -1.08 0.57
C SER A 586 21.77 0.11 1.39
N LEU A 587 21.12 0.37 2.53
CA LEU A 587 21.60 1.29 3.56
C LEU A 587 22.19 0.45 4.70
N THR A 588 23.48 0.67 4.98
CA THR A 588 24.20 -0.01 6.05
C THR A 588 24.20 0.84 7.32
N LEU A 589 23.87 0.23 8.47
CA LEU A 589 23.71 0.92 9.76
C LEU A 589 24.78 0.57 10.80
N THR A 590 25.63 -0.41 10.49
CA THR A 590 26.75 -0.91 11.31
C THR A 590 27.98 -1.03 10.42
N ALA A 591 29.19 -0.83 10.96
CA ALA A 591 30.40 -0.91 10.13
C ALA A 591 30.65 -2.34 9.62
N GLU A 592 30.84 -2.49 8.32
CA GLU A 592 31.30 -3.73 7.70
C GLU A 592 32.83 -3.78 7.65
N GLU A 593 33.37 -4.99 7.48
CA GLU A 593 34.82 -5.24 7.46
C GLU A 593 35.19 -6.22 6.34
N PRO A 594 36.48 -6.31 5.94
CA PRO A 594 36.94 -7.31 4.99
C PRO A 594 36.58 -8.73 5.45
N GLY A 595 35.97 -9.52 4.56
CA GLY A 595 35.45 -10.85 4.89
C GLY A 595 34.27 -10.87 5.87
N ASP A 596 33.60 -9.74 6.14
CA ASP A 596 32.26 -9.68 6.77
C ASP A 596 31.45 -8.50 6.19
N CYS A 597 31.33 -8.49 4.87
CA CYS A 597 30.65 -7.47 4.08
C CYS A 597 29.83 -8.12 2.95
N THR A 598 29.50 -7.37 1.91
CA THR A 598 29.04 -7.89 0.62
C THR A 598 30.24 -8.11 -0.29
N GLU A 599 30.23 -9.18 -1.09
CA GLU A 599 31.21 -9.40 -2.17
C GLU A 599 30.53 -9.29 -3.54
N ILE A 600 31.26 -8.83 -4.55
CA ILE A 600 30.81 -8.71 -5.96
C ILE A 600 31.87 -9.24 -6.92
N LEU A 601 31.48 -9.57 -8.16
CA LEU A 601 32.38 -9.62 -9.31
C LEU A 601 32.33 -8.26 -10.04
N PRO A 602 33.22 -7.30 -9.74
CA PRO A 602 33.11 -5.94 -10.28
C PRO A 602 33.34 -5.95 -11.80
N GLY A 603 32.45 -5.29 -12.54
CA GLY A 603 32.52 -5.17 -14.00
C GLY A 603 31.94 -6.36 -14.77
N MET A 604 31.55 -7.43 -14.08
CA MET A 604 31.12 -8.71 -14.68
C MET A 604 29.85 -8.59 -15.53
N HIS A 605 29.01 -7.58 -15.27
CA HIS A 605 27.84 -7.26 -16.07
C HIS A 605 28.18 -6.95 -17.54
N ASN A 606 29.41 -6.49 -17.84
CA ASN A 606 29.89 -6.27 -19.21
C ASN A 606 30.33 -7.56 -19.93
N HIS A 607 30.36 -8.70 -19.22
CA HIS A 607 30.78 -10.01 -19.71
C HIS A 607 29.72 -11.08 -19.44
N LEU A 608 28.47 -10.67 -19.21
CA LEU A 608 27.40 -11.57 -18.75
C LEU A 608 27.10 -12.67 -19.78
N GLU A 609 26.98 -12.30 -21.07
CA GLU A 609 26.76 -13.24 -22.18
C GLU A 609 27.96 -14.19 -22.36
N ASP A 610 29.18 -13.65 -22.45
CA ASP A 610 30.43 -14.42 -22.58
C ASP A 610 30.62 -15.45 -21.45
N TRP A 611 30.22 -15.11 -20.21
CA TRP A 611 30.34 -15.99 -19.06
C TRP A 611 29.18 -16.99 -19.01
N TRP A 612 27.96 -16.57 -19.31
CA TRP A 612 26.82 -17.49 -19.30
C TRP A 612 26.96 -18.57 -20.37
N GLY A 613 27.50 -18.25 -21.55
CA GLY A 613 27.87 -19.25 -22.55
C GLY A 613 28.84 -20.32 -22.01
N LEU A 614 29.82 -19.93 -21.18
CA LEU A 614 30.72 -20.89 -20.51
C LEU A 614 30.00 -21.72 -19.44
N VAL A 615 28.98 -21.17 -18.77
CA VAL A 615 28.13 -21.91 -17.81
C VAL A 615 27.26 -22.95 -18.55
N GLU A 616 26.77 -22.62 -19.74
CA GLU A 616 26.03 -23.52 -20.62
C GLU A 616 26.92 -24.62 -21.22
N GLU A 617 28.10 -24.28 -21.73
CA GLU A 617 29.12 -25.25 -22.20
C GLU A 617 29.49 -26.30 -21.14
N ARG A 618 29.43 -25.92 -19.85
CA ARG A 618 29.69 -26.80 -18.70
C ARG A 618 28.47 -27.61 -18.26
N GLY A 619 27.30 -27.40 -18.86
CA GLY A 619 26.03 -28.02 -18.45
C GLY A 619 25.57 -27.59 -17.05
N LEU A 620 25.84 -26.33 -16.67
CA LEU A 620 25.54 -25.79 -15.34
C LEU A 620 24.43 -24.72 -15.33
N SER A 621 23.83 -24.40 -16.48
CA SER A 621 22.76 -23.42 -16.60
C SER A 621 21.47 -23.86 -15.89
N THR A 622 20.67 -22.89 -15.46
CA THR A 622 19.34 -23.09 -14.86
C THR A 622 18.38 -22.00 -15.38
N ASP A 623 17.08 -22.15 -15.12
CA ASP A 623 15.98 -21.33 -15.67
C ASP A 623 15.26 -20.46 -14.61
N GLY A 624 15.78 -20.39 -13.38
CA GLY A 624 15.19 -19.62 -12.30
C GLY A 624 15.22 -18.09 -12.50
N TYR A 625 14.32 -17.36 -11.84
CA TYR A 625 14.32 -15.88 -11.82
C TYR A 625 15.55 -15.24 -11.15
N VAL A 626 16.33 -16.04 -10.42
CA VAL A 626 17.56 -15.70 -9.69
C VAL A 626 18.42 -16.97 -9.76
N HIS A 627 19.73 -16.84 -10.02
CA HIS A 627 20.63 -18.02 -10.04
C HIS A 627 21.63 -17.98 -8.90
N ARG A 628 21.69 -19.05 -8.09
CA ARG A 628 22.77 -19.26 -7.13
C ARG A 628 24.08 -19.59 -7.86
N ILE A 629 25.13 -18.83 -7.57
CA ILE A 629 26.45 -19.00 -8.19
C ILE A 629 27.30 -19.94 -7.33
N LYS A 630 27.76 -21.03 -7.94
CA LYS A 630 28.66 -22.03 -7.36
C LYS A 630 30.08 -21.78 -7.88
N ASP A 631 31.10 -22.23 -7.16
CA ASP A 631 32.50 -22.12 -7.60
C ASP A 631 32.80 -22.93 -8.89
N THR A 632 31.90 -23.84 -9.28
CA THR A 632 31.92 -24.53 -10.59
C THR A 632 31.40 -23.68 -11.75
N MET A 633 30.57 -22.66 -11.46
CA MET A 633 30.02 -21.73 -12.45
C MET A 633 30.97 -20.56 -12.71
N TYR A 634 31.65 -20.06 -11.67
CA TYR A 634 32.70 -19.04 -11.78
C TYR A 634 34.02 -19.58 -11.22
N THR A 635 34.83 -20.11 -12.12
CA THR A 635 36.06 -20.86 -11.83
C THR A 635 37.28 -19.94 -11.77
N LYS A 636 38.43 -20.51 -11.35
CA LYS A 636 39.73 -19.82 -11.45
C LYS A 636 40.16 -19.54 -12.89
N ASP A 637 39.59 -20.22 -13.87
CA ASP A 637 39.89 -20.01 -15.28
C ASP A 637 39.07 -18.83 -15.84
N ASP A 638 37.84 -18.65 -15.36
CA ASP A 638 37.03 -17.45 -15.62
C ASP A 638 37.67 -16.21 -15.00
N GLU A 639 38.15 -16.31 -13.74
CA GLU A 639 38.91 -15.24 -13.07
C GLU A 639 40.13 -14.80 -13.88
N ARG A 640 40.83 -15.73 -14.55
CA ARG A 640 41.95 -15.41 -15.45
C ARG A 640 41.49 -14.90 -16.82
N LYS A 641 40.40 -15.42 -17.39
CA LYS A 641 39.85 -15.02 -18.70
C LYS A 641 39.34 -13.58 -18.67
N PHE A 642 38.57 -13.23 -17.65
CA PHE A 642 37.94 -11.90 -17.53
C PHE A 642 38.80 -10.91 -16.73
N GLY A 643 39.78 -11.37 -15.95
CA GLY A 643 40.57 -10.52 -15.06
C GLY A 643 39.77 -10.01 -13.84
N ILE A 644 38.61 -10.60 -13.57
CA ILE A 644 37.65 -10.20 -12.53
C ILE A 644 37.67 -11.24 -11.41
N ARG A 645 37.60 -10.79 -10.15
CA ARG A 645 37.57 -11.66 -8.97
C ARG A 645 36.56 -11.19 -7.94
N TRP A 646 36.11 -12.11 -7.09
CA TRP A 646 35.28 -11.78 -5.92
C TRP A 646 36.00 -10.75 -5.05
N THR A 647 35.35 -9.61 -4.86
CA THR A 647 35.91 -8.41 -4.23
C THR A 647 34.94 -7.85 -3.20
N ASP A 648 35.49 -7.54 -2.02
CA ASP A 648 34.76 -6.98 -0.87
C ASP A 648 34.29 -5.54 -1.15
N VAL A 649 33.00 -5.27 -0.88
CA VAL A 649 32.40 -3.94 -0.90
C VAL A 649 32.02 -3.56 0.52
N ILE A 650 32.84 -2.71 1.13
CA ILE A 650 32.78 -2.36 2.55
C ILE A 650 31.99 -1.09 2.76
N CYS A 651 30.83 -1.17 3.42
CA CYS A 651 30.02 -0.01 3.79
C CYS A 651 30.23 0.41 5.26
N LYS A 652 30.26 1.72 5.53
CA LYS A 652 30.23 2.30 6.88
C LYS A 652 28.78 2.64 7.28
N PRO A 653 28.49 2.91 8.58
CA PRO A 653 27.17 3.35 9.00
C PRO A 653 26.76 4.64 8.29
N GLY A 654 25.59 4.65 7.65
CA GLY A 654 25.07 5.77 6.88
C GLY A 654 25.53 5.82 5.42
N ASP A 655 26.38 4.88 4.98
CA ASP A 655 26.69 4.70 3.56
C ASP A 655 25.54 3.95 2.87
N VAL A 656 25.35 4.27 1.59
CA VAL A 656 24.38 3.62 0.70
C VAL A 656 25.16 2.93 -0.41
N ARG A 657 24.94 1.63 -0.62
CA ARG A 657 25.42 0.94 -1.83
C ARG A 657 24.28 0.82 -2.83
N ILE A 658 24.57 1.10 -4.09
CA ILE A 658 23.70 0.76 -5.22
C ILE A 658 24.46 -0.25 -6.10
N THR A 659 23.78 -1.28 -6.60
CA THR A 659 24.36 -2.39 -7.35
C THR A 659 23.43 -2.81 -8.49
N SER A 660 23.99 -3.07 -9.68
CA SER A 660 23.28 -3.61 -10.84
C SER A 660 22.86 -5.07 -10.58
N PRO A 661 21.64 -5.49 -10.96
CA PRO A 661 21.14 -6.85 -10.75
C PRO A 661 21.79 -7.84 -11.73
N LEU A 662 22.42 -7.34 -12.80
CA LEU A 662 23.28 -8.07 -13.73
C LEU A 662 24.65 -8.40 -13.13
N LEU A 663 24.93 -7.95 -11.90
CA LEU A 663 26.18 -8.19 -11.21
C LEU A 663 26.08 -9.41 -10.28
N PRO A 664 26.85 -10.48 -10.52
CA PRO A 664 27.14 -11.51 -9.53
C PRO A 664 27.58 -10.89 -8.21
N HIS A 665 26.82 -11.17 -7.15
CA HIS A 665 27.07 -10.64 -5.82
C HIS A 665 26.66 -11.61 -4.72
N GLY A 666 27.14 -11.35 -3.51
CA GLY A 666 26.98 -12.25 -2.38
C GLY A 666 27.25 -11.61 -1.04
N ALA A 667 27.28 -12.41 0.00
CA ALA A 667 27.73 -11.98 1.32
C ALA A 667 28.64 -13.05 1.93
N HIS A 668 29.65 -12.58 2.65
CA HIS A 668 30.50 -13.45 3.46
C HIS A 668 29.70 -14.14 4.57
N GLY A 669 30.13 -15.34 4.95
CA GLY A 669 29.58 -16.09 6.07
C GLY A 669 30.54 -17.13 6.65
N PRO A 670 30.32 -17.59 7.89
CA PRO A 670 29.32 -17.09 8.84
C PRO A 670 29.61 -15.65 9.26
N CYS A 671 28.57 -14.91 9.63
CA CYS A 671 28.66 -13.51 10.04
C CYS A 671 29.58 -13.39 11.25
N LYS A 672 30.47 -12.39 11.29
CA LYS A 672 31.48 -12.24 12.37
C LYS A 672 31.08 -11.16 13.37
N LYS A 673 30.37 -10.13 12.91
CA LYS A 673 29.88 -8.99 13.69
C LYS A 673 28.38 -8.79 13.49
N VAL A 674 27.79 -7.85 14.24
CA VAL A 674 26.40 -7.47 14.03
C VAL A 674 26.29 -6.64 12.76
N ARG A 675 25.49 -7.10 11.79
CA ARG A 675 25.24 -6.41 10.52
C ARG A 675 23.77 -6.07 10.36
N ARG A 676 23.47 -4.76 10.38
CA ARG A 676 22.13 -4.20 10.18
C ARG A 676 22.07 -3.45 8.86
N THR A 677 21.19 -3.89 7.97
CA THR A 677 21.05 -3.34 6.61
C THR A 677 19.57 -3.22 6.25
N MET A 678 19.18 -2.11 5.62
CA MET A 678 17.86 -1.89 5.05
C MET A 678 17.93 -1.85 3.51
N LEU A 679 16.89 -2.31 2.83
CA LEU A 679 16.81 -2.33 1.37
C LEU A 679 15.55 -1.54 0.92
N PRO A 680 15.67 -0.46 0.12
CA PRO A 680 14.53 0.33 -0.33
C PRO A 680 13.85 -0.26 -1.57
N TRP A 681 14.60 -0.96 -2.43
CA TRP A 681 14.18 -1.56 -3.71
C TRP A 681 13.21 -0.66 -4.49
N TYR A 682 13.71 0.38 -5.17
CA TYR A 682 12.84 1.15 -6.07
C TYR A 682 12.74 0.48 -7.45
N VAL A 683 11.51 0.22 -7.87
CA VAL A 683 11.14 -0.41 -9.14
C VAL A 683 10.45 0.64 -10.02
N ALA A 684 10.73 0.65 -11.32
CA ALA A 684 10.10 1.58 -12.25
C ALA A 684 8.65 1.21 -12.57
N ILE A 685 7.84 2.25 -12.77
CA ILE A 685 6.42 2.18 -13.15
C ILE A 685 6.30 2.61 -14.62
N GLN A 686 5.56 1.84 -15.40
CA GLN A 686 5.35 2.07 -16.83
C GLN A 686 4.47 3.30 -17.14
N GLU A 687 4.25 3.61 -18.42
CA GLU A 687 3.48 4.78 -18.87
C GLU A 687 1.98 4.73 -18.55
N ASP A 688 1.42 3.57 -18.22
CA ASP A 688 0.05 3.44 -17.73
C ASP A 688 -0.12 3.79 -16.23
N HIS A 689 1.00 3.96 -15.51
CA HIS A 689 1.07 4.16 -14.07
C HIS A 689 0.48 3.00 -13.23
N GLU A 690 0.39 1.78 -13.77
CA GLU A 690 -0.08 0.59 -13.07
C GLU A 690 0.90 -0.58 -13.16
N HIS A 691 1.48 -0.88 -14.32
CA HIS A 691 2.44 -1.98 -14.45
C HIS A 691 3.85 -1.57 -14.01
N LEU A 692 4.61 -2.54 -13.49
CA LEU A 692 6.01 -2.39 -13.09
C LEU A 692 6.94 -2.86 -14.22
N GLU A 693 8.22 -2.51 -14.18
CA GLU A 693 9.22 -3.01 -15.16
C GLU A 693 9.42 -4.53 -15.12
N VAL A 694 9.11 -5.16 -13.98
CA VAL A 694 9.05 -6.62 -13.80
C VAL A 694 7.60 -6.99 -13.49
N ASN A 695 6.86 -7.51 -14.47
CA ASN A 695 5.42 -7.76 -14.36
C ASN A 695 5.07 -8.75 -13.23
N GLU A 696 5.95 -9.72 -12.96
CA GLU A 696 5.76 -10.75 -11.93
C GLU A 696 5.98 -10.22 -10.49
N ALA A 697 6.57 -9.02 -10.35
CA ALA A 697 6.73 -8.35 -9.06
C ALA A 697 5.40 -7.77 -8.53
N GLY A 698 4.35 -7.77 -9.35
CA GLY A 698 3.02 -7.23 -9.05
C GLY A 698 2.77 -5.89 -9.74
N THR A 699 1.77 -5.16 -9.27
CA THR A 699 1.37 -3.85 -9.83
C THR A 699 1.55 -2.69 -8.85
N TRP A 700 1.54 -1.46 -9.36
CA TRP A 700 1.52 -0.24 -8.55
C TRP A 700 0.36 -0.24 -7.55
N SER A 701 -0.86 -0.63 -7.94
CA SER A 701 -1.99 -0.70 -7.02
C SER A 701 -1.80 -1.72 -5.90
N GLN A 702 -1.14 -2.85 -6.19
CA GLN A 702 -0.80 -3.86 -5.17
C GLN A 702 0.27 -3.36 -4.19
N LEU A 703 1.32 -2.69 -4.66
CA LEU A 703 2.35 -2.10 -3.81
C LEU A 703 1.84 -0.88 -3.01
N SER A 704 0.99 -0.05 -3.62
CA SER A 704 0.25 1.03 -2.94
C SER A 704 -0.60 0.47 -1.79
N ALA A 705 -1.32 -0.64 -2.02
CA ALA A 705 -2.06 -1.33 -0.97
C ALA A 705 -1.12 -1.87 0.13
N ALA A 706 0.00 -2.48 -0.22
CA ALA A 706 0.97 -3.00 0.74
C ALA A 706 1.58 -1.90 1.64
N HIS A 707 1.87 -0.71 1.09
CA HIS A 707 2.33 0.46 1.87
C HIS A 707 1.23 1.10 2.72
N ARG A 708 -0.01 1.15 2.23
CA ARG A 708 -1.17 1.67 2.99
C ARG A 708 -1.51 0.77 4.17
N ASP A 709 -1.55 -0.54 3.93
CA ASP A 709 -1.98 -1.54 4.89
C ASP A 709 -0.80 -2.09 5.73
N LEU A 710 0.43 -1.64 5.43
CA LEU A 710 1.69 -1.94 6.11
C LEU A 710 1.98 -3.45 6.21
N VAL A 711 1.74 -4.15 5.09
CA VAL A 711 1.99 -5.59 4.88
C VAL A 711 3.10 -5.80 3.83
N PRO A 712 3.69 -7.01 3.71
CA PRO A 712 4.63 -7.31 2.63
C PRO A 712 4.03 -7.09 1.23
N GLY A 713 4.90 -6.96 0.22
CA GLY A 713 4.47 -6.99 -1.18
C GLY A 713 3.87 -8.35 -1.58
N PRO A 714 3.14 -8.43 -2.70
CA PRO A 714 2.49 -9.67 -3.16
C PRO A 714 3.51 -10.78 -3.46
N SER A 715 4.68 -10.41 -3.97
CA SER A 715 5.80 -11.28 -4.27
C SER A 715 7.09 -10.60 -3.76
N SER A 716 8.21 -10.80 -4.45
CA SER A 716 9.49 -10.12 -4.26
C SER A 716 9.82 -9.31 -5.53
N PRO A 717 10.81 -8.40 -5.50
CA PRO A 717 11.15 -7.57 -6.67
C PRO A 717 11.46 -8.35 -7.96
N SER A 718 11.97 -9.58 -7.87
CA SER A 718 12.23 -10.46 -9.03
C SER A 718 11.06 -11.39 -9.43
N GLY A 719 9.95 -11.35 -8.69
CA GLY A 719 8.74 -12.14 -8.94
C GLY A 719 8.59 -13.42 -8.11
N HIS A 720 9.61 -13.85 -7.35
CA HIS A 720 9.46 -15.00 -6.44
C HIS A 720 8.44 -14.74 -5.32
N SER A 721 7.74 -15.80 -4.89
CA SER A 721 6.92 -15.77 -3.68
C SER A 721 7.74 -15.45 -2.42
N ASN A 722 7.08 -14.94 -1.38
CA ASN A 722 7.70 -14.62 -0.09
C ASN A 722 8.15 -15.90 0.64
N ARG A 723 9.43 -16.29 0.44
CA ARG A 723 10.01 -17.52 1.02
C ARG A 723 10.12 -17.46 2.56
N TYR A 724 10.00 -18.64 3.19
CA TYR A 724 10.19 -18.90 4.63
C TYR A 724 9.13 -18.28 5.57
N ALA A 725 7.87 -18.49 5.19
CA ALA A 725 6.61 -18.09 5.85
C ALA A 725 6.10 -16.67 5.54
N SER A 726 4.77 -16.60 5.35
CA SER A 726 4.03 -15.35 5.20
C SER A 726 3.89 -14.64 6.55
N VAL A 727 3.89 -13.30 6.53
CA VAL A 727 3.52 -12.48 7.68
C VAL A 727 1.98 -12.50 7.79
N PRO A 728 1.38 -13.16 8.79
CA PRO A 728 -0.06 -13.47 8.77
C PRO A 728 -0.96 -12.27 9.09
N TYR A 729 -0.39 -11.19 9.65
CA TYR A 729 -1.09 -9.94 9.95
C TYR A 729 -0.08 -8.78 10.03
N ARG A 730 -0.53 -7.55 9.75
CA ARG A 730 0.26 -6.32 9.97
C ARG A 730 0.82 -6.30 11.40
N PHE A 731 2.14 -6.15 11.53
CA PHE A 731 2.77 -6.06 12.85
C PHE A 731 2.17 -4.90 13.67
N PRO A 732 1.71 -5.10 14.93
CA PRO A 732 0.88 -4.10 15.63
C PRO A 732 1.50 -2.71 15.78
N THR A 733 2.84 -2.62 15.79
CA THR A 733 3.58 -1.37 15.96
C THR A 733 3.87 -0.66 14.64
N ALA A 734 3.62 -1.29 13.50
CA ALA A 734 3.79 -0.68 12.18
C ALA A 734 2.70 0.39 12.01
N ILE A 735 3.12 1.65 12.11
CA ILE A 735 2.30 2.85 11.86
C ILE A 735 2.84 3.59 10.65
N GLN A 736 1.96 4.28 9.94
CA GLN A 736 2.30 4.98 8.71
C GLN A 736 3.04 6.29 9.01
N LEU A 737 4.22 6.47 8.41
CA LEU A 737 4.98 7.72 8.44
C LEU A 737 4.44 8.65 7.34
N GLN A 738 3.83 9.78 7.71
CA GLN A 738 3.12 10.68 6.80
C GLN A 738 3.71 12.10 6.81
N GLY A 739 3.37 12.90 5.78
CA GLY A 739 3.65 14.34 5.77
C GLY A 739 5.11 14.71 5.46
N LEU A 740 5.85 13.86 4.76
CA LEU A 740 7.25 14.12 4.40
C LEU A 740 7.36 15.09 3.21
N GLY A 741 6.79 14.72 2.06
CA GLY A 741 6.76 15.49 0.80
C GLY A 741 5.97 14.74 -0.28
N ALA A 742 5.73 15.38 -1.42
CA ALA A 742 5.00 14.78 -2.54
C ALA A 742 5.78 13.64 -3.21
N ILE A 743 7.07 13.83 -3.51
CA ILE A 743 7.98 12.76 -3.98
C ILE A 743 7.96 11.61 -2.98
N SER A 744 8.09 11.91 -1.68
CA SER A 744 8.03 10.90 -0.62
C SER A 744 6.74 10.09 -0.65
N ASP A 745 5.59 10.72 -0.88
CA ASP A 745 4.30 10.02 -0.92
C ASP A 745 4.08 9.26 -2.25
N ALA A 746 4.70 9.70 -3.36
CA ALA A 746 4.71 8.96 -4.63
C ALA A 746 5.55 7.66 -4.54
N LEU A 747 6.72 7.72 -3.90
CA LEU A 747 7.62 6.57 -3.71
C LEU A 747 7.01 5.41 -2.91
N VAL A 748 5.93 5.67 -2.16
CA VAL A 748 5.17 4.65 -1.40
C VAL A 748 3.73 4.52 -1.88
N GLY A 749 3.45 4.94 -3.12
CA GLY A 749 2.18 4.70 -3.83
C GLY A 749 0.96 5.42 -3.26
N ARG A 750 1.11 6.48 -2.45
CA ARG A 750 -0.03 7.23 -1.88
C ARG A 750 -0.62 8.24 -2.87
N ILE A 751 0.24 8.77 -3.75
CA ILE A 751 -0.14 9.62 -4.88
C ILE A 751 0.61 9.14 -6.13
N ARG A 752 0.12 9.54 -7.31
CA ARG A 752 0.73 9.23 -8.60
C ARG A 752 1.79 10.27 -8.97
N TRP A 753 2.72 9.87 -9.84
CA TRP A 753 3.77 10.74 -10.38
C TRP A 753 3.27 11.86 -11.33
N ASP A 754 2.03 11.77 -11.82
CA ASP A 754 1.35 12.82 -12.60
C ASP A 754 0.66 13.88 -11.72
N ASN A 755 0.78 13.78 -10.39
CA ASN A 755 0.24 14.77 -9.46
C ASN A 755 1.06 16.08 -9.55
N PRO A 756 0.41 17.26 -9.70
CA PRO A 756 1.11 18.54 -9.81
C PRO A 756 2.09 18.86 -8.68
N MET A 757 1.81 18.41 -7.44
CA MET A 757 2.73 18.62 -6.31
C MET A 757 4.02 17.78 -6.42
N VAL A 758 3.93 16.60 -7.03
CA VAL A 758 5.10 15.74 -7.30
C VAL A 758 5.94 16.36 -8.39
N ILE A 759 5.30 16.88 -9.43
CA ILE A 759 5.96 17.61 -10.53
C ILE A 759 6.68 18.86 -10.00
N GLU A 760 6.06 19.64 -9.11
CA GLU A 760 6.71 20.81 -8.48
C GLU A 760 7.97 20.41 -7.68
N GLU A 761 7.90 19.37 -6.85
CA GLU A 761 9.07 18.89 -6.10
C GLU A 761 10.16 18.29 -7.03
N LEU A 762 9.78 17.64 -8.13
CA LEU A 762 10.73 17.16 -9.15
C LEU A 762 11.44 18.31 -9.86
N ASP A 763 10.71 19.36 -10.22
CA ASP A 763 11.28 20.55 -10.87
C ASP A 763 12.19 21.33 -9.92
N ILE A 764 12.00 21.21 -8.60
CA ILE A 764 12.94 21.70 -7.59
C ILE A 764 14.20 20.81 -7.50
N LEU A 765 14.03 19.49 -7.47
CA LEU A 765 15.13 18.53 -7.26
C LEU A 765 16.05 18.38 -8.48
N PHE A 766 15.48 18.42 -9.69
CA PHE A 766 16.21 18.24 -10.95
C PHE A 766 16.47 19.56 -11.69
N GLY A 767 15.68 20.62 -11.44
CA GLY A 767 15.84 21.93 -12.07
C GLY A 767 17.18 22.61 -11.77
N PRO A 768 17.51 23.70 -12.48
CA PRO A 768 18.89 24.20 -12.61
C PRO A 768 19.50 24.85 -11.35
N ASP A 769 18.71 25.10 -10.29
CA ASP A 769 19.18 25.74 -9.06
C ASP A 769 19.69 24.70 -8.04
N ASP A 770 20.99 24.40 -8.09
CA ASP A 770 21.69 23.50 -7.17
C ASP A 770 21.43 23.85 -5.68
N LYS A 771 21.30 25.15 -5.37
CA LYS A 771 21.07 25.59 -3.98
C LYS A 771 19.63 25.30 -3.56
N LYS A 772 18.64 25.60 -4.41
CA LYS A 772 17.23 25.28 -4.13
C LYS A 772 17.01 23.77 -3.96
N ALA A 773 17.66 22.94 -4.77
CA ALA A 773 17.64 21.48 -4.63
C ALA A 773 18.27 21.01 -3.31
N GLN A 774 19.43 21.59 -2.92
CA GLN A 774 20.09 21.29 -1.66
C GLN A 774 19.26 21.74 -0.43
N ASP A 775 18.70 22.95 -0.47
CA ASP A 775 17.84 23.49 0.59
C ASP A 775 16.55 22.66 0.72
N PHE A 776 15.98 22.17 -0.39
CA PHE A 776 14.85 21.23 -0.38
C PHE A 776 15.19 19.93 0.37
N ILE A 777 16.31 19.26 0.03
CA ILE A 777 16.76 18.04 0.71
C ILE A 777 17.04 18.31 2.20
N ASN A 778 17.71 19.40 2.54
CA ASN A 778 18.04 19.74 3.93
C ASN A 778 16.78 20.01 4.77
N ASN A 779 15.83 20.78 4.24
CA ASN A 779 14.56 21.06 4.89
C ASN A 779 13.71 19.80 5.04
N TRP A 780 13.69 18.93 4.03
CA TRP A 780 13.05 17.63 4.09
C TRP A 780 13.65 16.78 5.23
N ARG A 781 14.98 16.66 5.32
CA ARG A 781 15.67 15.86 6.35
C ARG A 781 15.42 16.39 7.77
N LEU A 782 15.40 17.71 7.94
CA LEU A 782 15.06 18.35 9.23
C LEU A 782 13.63 18.05 9.66
N LYS A 783 12.67 18.12 8.73
CA LYS A 783 11.25 17.79 8.95
C LYS A 783 11.07 16.30 9.25
N ALA A 784 11.68 15.45 8.43
CA ALA A 784 11.60 14.00 8.53
C ALA A 784 12.22 13.46 9.83
N THR A 785 13.33 14.06 10.31
CA THR A 785 13.92 13.78 11.63
C THR A 785 12.89 13.91 12.76
N ARG A 786 12.17 15.04 12.81
CA ARG A 786 11.16 15.32 13.85
C ARG A 786 10.04 14.30 13.82
N ILE A 787 9.43 14.12 12.65
CA ILE A 787 8.29 13.22 12.44
C ILE A 787 8.68 11.77 12.76
N ALA A 788 9.87 11.32 12.34
CA ALA A 788 10.36 9.96 12.62
C ALA A 788 10.62 9.71 14.11
N LEU A 789 11.27 10.64 14.81
CA LEU A 789 11.53 10.51 16.26
C LEU A 789 10.22 10.41 17.05
N ASP A 790 9.23 11.26 16.73
CA ASP A 790 7.91 11.23 17.36
C ASP A 790 7.14 9.94 17.04
N ALA A 791 7.23 9.47 15.79
CA ALA A 791 6.60 8.21 15.36
C ALA A 791 7.22 7.00 16.07
N ILE A 792 8.55 6.92 16.20
CA ILE A 792 9.22 5.83 16.91
C ILE A 792 8.85 5.81 18.40
N VAL A 793 8.75 6.98 19.05
CA VAL A 793 8.26 7.03 20.45
C VAL A 793 6.84 6.47 20.56
N LYS A 794 5.97 6.71 19.56
CA LYS A 794 4.62 6.12 19.51
C LYS A 794 4.66 4.61 19.28
N THR A 795 5.52 4.08 18.40
CA THR A 795 5.62 2.62 18.18
C THR A 795 5.97 1.89 19.47
N TYR A 796 6.86 2.45 20.31
CA TYR A 796 7.25 1.87 21.59
C TYR A 796 6.11 1.78 22.61
N GLN A 797 5.19 2.78 22.64
CA GLN A 797 4.03 2.72 23.52
C GLN A 797 2.98 1.72 23.02
N ILE A 798 2.78 1.66 21.70
CA ILE A 798 1.89 0.68 21.05
C ILE A 798 2.39 -0.75 21.30
N GLU A 799 3.70 -0.97 21.19
CA GLU A 799 4.36 -2.26 21.42
C GLU A 799 4.15 -2.78 22.85
N LYS A 800 4.43 -1.94 23.87
CA LYS A 800 4.13 -2.27 25.27
C LYS A 800 2.65 -2.58 25.49
N LYS A 801 1.74 -1.82 24.88
CA LYS A 801 0.30 -2.05 24.99
C LYS A 801 -0.17 -3.34 24.31
N ALA A 802 0.43 -3.70 23.17
CA ALA A 802 0.06 -4.88 22.39
C ALA A 802 0.58 -6.19 23.00
N PHE A 803 1.78 -6.19 23.58
CA PHE A 803 2.46 -7.41 24.03
C PHE A 803 2.60 -7.54 25.56
N GLY A 804 2.26 -6.50 26.33
CA GLY A 804 2.25 -6.56 27.80
C GLY A 804 3.62 -6.89 28.39
N ASN A 805 3.73 -7.99 29.15
CA ASN A 805 5.01 -8.45 29.70
C ASN A 805 5.93 -9.12 28.67
N LYS A 806 5.43 -9.47 27.48
CA LYS A 806 6.23 -10.02 26.36
C LYS A 806 6.83 -8.92 25.47
N SER A 807 6.56 -7.65 25.77
CA SER A 807 7.09 -6.51 25.01
C SER A 807 8.60 -6.37 25.19
N TYR A 808 9.32 -6.13 24.09
CA TYR A 808 10.75 -5.82 24.11
C TYR A 808 11.03 -4.61 25.00
N TRP A 809 10.26 -3.52 24.82
CA TRP A 809 10.43 -2.33 25.62
C TRP A 809 10.03 -2.56 27.09
N HIS A 810 9.06 -3.41 27.40
CA HIS A 810 8.77 -3.80 28.78
C HIS A 810 9.98 -4.51 29.41
N CYS A 811 10.61 -5.45 28.69
CA CYS A 811 11.81 -6.15 29.17
C CYS A 811 12.95 -5.17 29.45
N MET A 812 13.25 -4.28 28.49
CA MET A 812 14.31 -3.27 28.63
C MET A 812 14.06 -2.26 29.77
N HIS A 813 12.82 -1.85 30.03
CA HIS A 813 12.52 -0.94 31.15
C HIS A 813 12.62 -1.62 32.53
N ASN A 814 12.51 -2.96 32.60
CA ASN A 814 12.52 -3.71 33.85
C ASN A 814 13.80 -4.55 34.05
N ASN A 815 14.83 -4.33 33.22
CA ASN A 815 16.08 -5.12 33.19
C ASN A 815 15.86 -6.65 33.08
N ILE A 816 14.79 -7.06 32.38
CA ILE A 816 14.55 -8.47 32.04
C ILE A 816 15.29 -8.76 30.74
N ASP A 817 16.06 -9.86 30.69
CA ASP A 817 16.69 -10.32 29.45
C ASP A 817 15.60 -10.68 28.42
N PRO A 818 15.53 -10.01 27.25
CA PRO A 818 14.53 -10.32 26.23
C PRO A 818 14.59 -11.78 25.74
N VAL A 819 15.77 -12.41 25.77
CA VAL A 819 15.97 -13.83 25.39
C VAL A 819 15.29 -14.80 26.36
N SER A 820 15.04 -14.38 27.61
CA SER A 820 14.36 -15.21 28.61
C SER A 820 12.83 -15.33 28.40
N VAL A 821 12.25 -14.50 27.54
CA VAL A 821 10.80 -14.47 27.27
C VAL A 821 10.41 -15.66 26.40
N ARG A 822 9.62 -16.58 26.96
CA ARG A 822 9.16 -17.75 26.20
C ARG A 822 8.25 -17.36 25.03
N PRO A 823 8.42 -17.96 23.84
CA PRO A 823 7.54 -17.73 22.71
C PRO A 823 6.11 -18.20 23.02
N SER A 824 5.13 -17.61 22.33
CA SER A 824 3.76 -18.15 22.32
C SER A 824 3.75 -19.52 21.62
N PRO A 825 2.87 -20.46 22.03
CA PRO A 825 2.73 -21.74 21.34
C PRO A 825 2.33 -21.53 19.86
N PRO A 826 2.69 -22.45 18.96
CA PRO A 826 2.22 -22.42 17.59
C PRO A 826 0.68 -22.55 17.55
N PRO A 827 0.00 -21.94 16.55
CA PRO A 827 -1.41 -22.20 16.31
C PRO A 827 -1.65 -23.70 16.04
N GLU A 828 -2.71 -24.26 16.61
CA GLU A 828 -3.04 -25.70 16.53
C GLU A 828 -3.24 -26.21 15.09
N ASN A 829 -3.47 -25.31 14.13
CA ASN A 829 -3.79 -25.63 12.73
C ASN A 829 -2.63 -25.43 11.74
N LEU A 830 -1.37 -25.39 12.20
CA LEU A 830 -0.18 -25.27 11.32
C LEU A 830 0.70 -26.51 11.40
N VAL A 831 0.10 -27.69 11.15
CA VAL A 831 0.79 -28.97 10.99
C VAL A 831 0.59 -29.50 9.55
N GLU A 832 0.88 -28.64 8.57
CA GLU A 832 1.21 -29.06 7.22
C GLU A 832 2.52 -28.37 6.85
N GLU A 833 3.62 -29.14 6.94
CA GLU A 833 4.89 -28.75 6.35
C GLU A 833 4.79 -28.96 4.84
N GLU A 834 4.51 -27.91 4.08
CA GLU A 834 4.92 -27.89 2.67
C GLU A 834 6.45 -27.89 2.65
N ASP A 835 7.03 -29.07 2.43
CA ASP A 835 8.46 -29.22 2.21
C ASP A 835 8.82 -28.67 0.83
N HIS A 836 8.96 -27.35 0.76
CA HIS A 836 9.71 -26.70 -0.30
C HIS A 836 11.18 -27.11 -0.14
N GLY A 837 11.53 -28.21 -0.81
CA GLY A 837 12.89 -28.73 -0.89
C GLY A 837 13.88 -27.69 -1.41
N ASP A 838 15.17 -27.93 -1.15
CA ASP A 838 16.28 -26.97 -1.31
C ASP A 838 16.59 -26.56 -2.77
N HIS A 839 15.67 -25.84 -3.40
CA HIS A 839 15.85 -25.16 -4.69
C HIS A 839 16.18 -23.67 -4.47
N TYR A 840 17.48 -23.41 -4.37
CA TYR A 840 18.14 -22.10 -4.44
C TYR A 840 18.87 -21.94 -5.77
#